data_AF-A0A920GFD0-F1
#
_entry.id   AF-A0A920GFD0-F1
#
_cell.length_a   1.000
_cell.length_b   1.000
_cell.length_c   1.000
_cell.angle_alpha   90.00
_cell.angle_beta   90.00
_cell.angle_gamma   90.00
#
_symmetry.space_group_name_H-M   'P 1'
#
loop_
_entity.id
_entity.type
_entity.pdbx_description
1 polymer ?
#
loop_
_entity_poly.entity_id
_entity_poly.type
_entity_poly.pdbx_seq_one_letter_code
_entity_poly.pdbx_strand_id
1 'polypeptide(L)'
;MQDIDIARAATAKPIQEIGKRLSIPDTALKPYGHDKAKIDLGWLDSLPEREDAKLVLVTAINPTPAGEGKTTTTVGLGDGLNRIGKQATMCLREPSLGPCFGMKGGAAGGGYAQVIPMEDINLHFTGDFHAITSAHNLLAAMIDNHIYWGNDSDIDMRRVVWRRVMDMNDRALRHNIVSMGGIANGFPRESGFDITVASEIMAILCLSINLAELQHRLGAIIIGYKRDKTPVTCADIKADGAMTVLLKEAMQPNLVQTLEHNPAFIHGGPFANIAHGCNSVIATRSAMKLSEYVITEAGFGADLGAEKFFDIKCRKAGLAPKCVVLVATVRALKMNGGLSKEELDGENVPAVQKGCANLLRHIENIKQFGVPVVVAINHFLTDTDAEIDVITAESLRMGVKAIRCEHWAKGSEGTIELAEEVVSVCEVAAAQFAPLYEDSLPLFEKIKSIATRIYRADDVAADTRIRNQLREWETAGFGHLPICMAKTQYSFSTDPSLRGAPIGHIVPVREVRLSAGAGFIVVICGDIMTMPGLPVCRQHKASVLMLTGKLKDCFDSPPLASWISRFRQGSLLSMNPDEKQAKSLDACELTPITSVANAEVKLLRSLHERKYRRKTGWFLAEGMRICKEALQLGHAPVRIVYAAGREAEPGLSTLIAACQKSGGRVLPVTEHLLSRISRKDNAQMVIGAFVQKWTKIDEINACLSSAGCWVALDRVRDPGNLGTILRTADAAAAAGIILIDDCTDPYSVEAVRASMGAVFNVCLAQATAAEFSNFCQIWQGSVIGTALPASIDYRQADWSSPLVLLMGNEQAGLSEEMMGLCTQLVRLPMKGRSDSLNLAVATGICLYEMLKV
;
A
#
# COMPACT_ATOMS: atom_id res chain seq x y z
N MET A 1 4.71 -15.72 22.58
CA MET A 1 3.24 -15.53 22.49
C MET A 1 3.02 -14.47 21.41
N GLN A 2 1.97 -14.55 20.58
CA GLN A 2 1.69 -13.48 19.61
C GLN A 2 1.11 -12.27 20.32
N ASP A 3 1.24 -11.08 19.73
CA ASP A 3 0.76 -9.83 20.33
C ASP A 3 -0.73 -9.88 20.69
N ILE A 4 -1.56 -10.44 19.81
CA ILE A 4 -3.01 -10.58 20.04
C ILE A 4 -3.33 -11.57 21.16
N ASP A 5 -2.54 -12.62 21.33
CA ASP A 5 -2.72 -13.59 22.40
C ASP A 5 -2.41 -12.95 23.76
N ILE A 6 -1.36 -12.10 23.83
CA ILE A 6 -1.03 -11.31 25.01
C ILE A 6 -2.18 -10.34 25.34
N ALA A 7 -2.66 -9.60 24.33
CA ALA A 7 -3.75 -8.64 24.50
C ALA A 7 -5.06 -9.31 24.99
N ARG A 8 -5.38 -10.51 24.49
CA ARG A 8 -6.58 -11.28 24.91
C ARG A 8 -6.45 -11.92 26.27
N ALA A 9 -5.23 -12.22 26.70
CA ALA A 9 -4.97 -12.76 28.04
C ALA A 9 -5.08 -11.67 29.13
N ALA A 10 -4.91 -10.40 28.75
CA ALA A 10 -5.04 -9.27 29.67
C ALA A 10 -6.50 -9.05 30.09
N THR A 11 -6.71 -8.86 31.39
CA THR A 11 -8.01 -8.46 31.93
C THR A 11 -8.04 -6.95 32.09
N ALA A 12 -8.72 -6.25 31.16
CA ALA A 12 -8.87 -4.81 31.23
C ALA A 12 -9.58 -4.38 32.52
N LYS A 13 -9.09 -3.33 33.17
CA LYS A 13 -9.79 -2.72 34.30
C LYS A 13 -10.97 -1.88 33.82
N PRO A 14 -12.02 -1.70 34.66
CA PRO A 14 -13.07 -0.73 34.37
C PRO A 14 -12.48 0.65 34.07
N ILE A 15 -12.94 1.29 33.00
CA ILE A 15 -12.35 2.54 32.53
C ILE A 15 -12.45 3.68 33.56
N GLN A 16 -13.45 3.63 34.44
CA GLN A 16 -13.58 4.53 35.59
C GLN A 16 -12.40 4.41 36.57
N GLU A 17 -11.85 3.22 36.77
CA GLU A 17 -10.65 3.05 37.61
C GLU A 17 -9.43 3.72 36.97
N ILE A 18 -9.29 3.62 35.65
CA ILE A 18 -8.23 4.31 34.90
C ILE A 18 -8.42 5.82 34.97
N GLY A 19 -9.67 6.31 34.82
CA GLY A 19 -10.01 7.72 34.98
C GLY A 19 -9.65 8.26 36.36
N LYS A 20 -9.90 7.50 37.43
CA LYS A 20 -9.52 7.86 38.81
C LYS A 20 -8.01 8.07 38.97
N ARG A 21 -7.15 7.32 38.25
CA ARG A 21 -5.68 7.54 38.27
C ARG A 21 -5.28 8.91 37.72
N LEU A 22 -6.13 9.51 36.90
CA LEU A 22 -6.00 10.87 36.36
C LEU A 22 -6.92 11.88 37.04
N SER A 23 -7.56 11.51 38.15
CA SER A 23 -8.56 12.34 38.84
C SER A 23 -9.73 12.79 37.95
N ILE A 24 -10.08 11.99 36.94
CA ILE A 24 -11.25 12.23 36.09
C ILE A 24 -12.49 11.71 36.83
N PRO A 25 -13.51 12.54 37.11
CA PRO A 25 -14.74 12.09 37.75
C PRO A 25 -15.57 11.25 36.77
N ASP A 26 -16.31 10.27 37.30
CA ASP A 26 -17.15 9.38 36.49
C ASP A 26 -18.17 10.15 35.62
N THR A 27 -18.63 11.33 36.07
CA THR A 27 -19.54 12.21 35.33
C THR A 27 -18.92 12.87 34.09
N ALA A 28 -17.59 12.92 34.01
CA ALA A 28 -16.86 13.44 32.86
C ALA A 28 -16.41 12.33 31.89
N LEU A 29 -16.69 11.06 32.22
CA LEU A 29 -16.46 9.92 31.34
C LEU A 29 -17.75 9.52 30.63
N LYS A 30 -17.66 9.32 29.32
CA LYS A 30 -18.74 8.76 28.48
C LYS A 30 -18.33 7.36 28.03
N PRO A 31 -18.74 6.30 28.74
CA PRO A 31 -18.25 4.95 28.48
C PRO A 31 -18.71 4.40 27.12
N TYR A 32 -17.81 3.71 26.44
CA TYR A 32 -18.08 2.91 25.24
C TYR A 32 -17.81 1.44 25.58
N GLY A 33 -18.74 0.80 26.28
CA GLY A 33 -18.48 -0.47 26.96
C GLY A 33 -17.86 -0.25 28.34
N HIS A 34 -17.01 -1.19 28.79
CA HIS A 34 -16.47 -1.19 30.15
C HIS A 34 -15.01 -0.73 30.26
N ASP A 35 -14.26 -0.72 29.16
CA ASP A 35 -12.80 -0.61 29.09
C ASP A 35 -12.30 0.59 28.28
N LYS A 36 -13.20 1.41 27.75
CA LYS A 36 -12.90 2.63 26.99
C LYS A 36 -13.98 3.70 27.19
N ALA A 37 -13.61 4.97 27.13
CA ALA A 37 -14.53 6.09 27.32
C ALA A 37 -14.06 7.33 26.55
N LYS A 38 -15.00 8.18 26.12
CA LYS A 38 -14.68 9.56 25.75
C LYS A 38 -14.61 10.44 26.99
N ILE A 39 -13.73 11.42 27.00
CA ILE A 39 -13.63 12.41 28.07
C ILE A 39 -14.36 13.69 27.66
N ASP A 40 -15.24 14.19 28.52
CA ASP A 40 -16.01 15.40 28.25
C ASP A 40 -15.12 16.63 28.08
N LEU A 41 -15.27 17.31 26.93
CA LEU A 41 -14.49 18.51 26.60
C LEU A 41 -14.81 19.70 27.53
N GLY A 42 -16.07 19.88 27.93
CA GLY A 42 -16.44 21.00 28.80
C GLY A 42 -15.77 20.89 30.16
N TRP A 43 -15.66 19.67 30.69
CA TRP A 43 -14.87 19.40 31.88
C TRP A 43 -13.37 19.63 31.66
N LEU A 44 -12.78 19.12 30.57
CA LEU A 44 -11.35 19.32 30.25
C LEU A 44 -10.97 20.79 30.08
N ASP A 45 -11.86 21.59 29.49
CA ASP A 45 -11.67 23.03 29.29
C ASP A 45 -11.71 23.80 30.61
N SER A 46 -12.47 23.31 31.60
CA SER A 46 -12.53 23.91 32.94
C SER A 46 -11.27 23.70 33.78
N LEU A 47 -10.43 22.72 33.42
CA LEU A 47 -9.18 22.46 34.13
C LEU A 47 -8.11 23.49 33.77
N PRO A 48 -7.33 23.99 34.75
CA PRO A 48 -6.19 24.85 34.48
C PRO A 48 -5.11 24.11 33.70
N GLU A 49 -4.24 24.87 33.02
CA GLU A 49 -2.99 24.31 32.53
C GLU A 49 -2.08 23.92 33.71
N ARG A 50 -1.31 22.86 33.52
CA ARG A 50 -0.33 22.39 34.50
C ARG A 50 1.07 22.84 34.07
N GLU A 51 1.66 23.77 34.82
CA GLU A 51 2.95 24.39 34.45
C GLU A 51 4.14 23.41 34.45
N ASP A 52 4.10 22.39 35.32
CA ASP A 52 5.17 21.39 35.47
C ASP A 52 5.03 20.18 34.53
N ALA A 53 4.04 20.19 33.62
CA ALA A 53 3.82 19.11 32.66
C ALA A 53 4.96 19.01 31.63
N LYS A 54 5.51 17.81 31.45
CA LYS A 54 6.65 17.54 30.58
C LYS A 54 6.19 16.76 29.36
N LEU A 55 6.26 17.41 28.21
CA LEU A 55 5.94 16.79 26.91
C LEU A 55 7.17 16.09 26.34
N VAL A 56 7.06 14.78 26.13
CA VAL A 56 8.10 13.92 25.54
C VAL A 56 7.63 13.42 24.18
N LEU A 57 8.43 13.67 23.15
CA LEU A 57 8.19 13.17 21.80
C LEU A 57 8.99 11.89 21.56
N VAL A 58 8.32 10.81 21.19
CA VAL A 58 8.96 9.60 20.66
C VAL A 58 8.94 9.65 19.14
N THR A 59 10.11 9.52 18.54
CA THR A 59 10.32 9.43 17.09
C THR A 59 11.28 8.29 16.78
N ALA A 60 11.62 8.07 15.52
CA ALA A 60 12.52 6.98 15.11
C ALA A 60 13.49 7.44 14.03
N ILE A 61 14.47 6.58 13.75
CA ILE A 61 15.23 6.62 12.51
C ILE A 61 14.32 6.39 11.29
N ASN A 62 14.86 6.51 10.06
CA ASN A 62 14.06 6.23 8.87
C ASN A 62 13.53 4.79 8.92
N PRO A 63 12.21 4.57 8.69
CA PRO A 63 11.63 3.24 8.72
C PRO A 63 12.32 2.28 7.76
N THR A 64 12.44 1.03 8.20
CA THR A 64 13.00 -0.07 7.43
C THR A 64 12.05 -1.27 7.46
N PRO A 65 12.15 -2.20 6.48
CA PRO A 65 11.40 -3.45 6.53
C PRO A 65 11.66 -4.35 7.75
N ALA A 66 12.70 -4.08 8.55
CA ALA A 66 12.99 -4.79 9.79
C ALA A 66 12.09 -4.34 10.95
N GLY A 67 11.59 -3.10 10.90
CA GLY A 67 10.77 -2.50 11.95
C GLY A 67 11.60 -1.93 13.10
N GLU A 68 11.20 -0.74 13.57
CA GLU A 68 11.91 -0.01 14.62
C GLU A 68 11.24 -0.15 15.99
N GLY A 69 9.94 -0.43 16.05
CA GLY A 69 9.20 -0.51 17.33
C GLY A 69 8.97 0.85 17.99
N LYS A 70 8.71 1.92 17.21
CA LYS A 70 8.46 3.25 17.79
C LYS A 70 7.31 3.24 18.80
N THR A 71 6.14 2.75 18.41
CA THR A 71 4.95 2.74 19.26
C THR A 71 5.08 1.81 20.46
N THR A 72 5.84 0.70 20.35
CA THR A 72 6.15 -0.14 21.51
C THR A 72 6.96 0.65 22.54
N THR A 73 7.88 1.51 22.09
CA THR A 73 8.67 2.38 22.96
C THR A 73 7.82 3.49 23.58
N THR A 74 6.88 4.07 22.83
CA THR A 74 5.93 5.05 23.37
C THR A 74 5.14 4.49 24.55
N VAL A 75 4.63 3.27 24.40
CA VAL A 75 3.90 2.56 25.46
C VAL A 75 4.84 2.13 26.59
N GLY A 76 5.95 1.48 26.26
CA GLY A 76 6.91 0.97 27.24
C GLY A 76 7.56 2.07 28.08
N LEU A 77 7.84 3.23 27.51
CA LEU A 77 8.34 4.39 28.26
C LEU A 77 7.27 4.92 29.23
N GLY A 78 6.02 5.02 28.77
CA GLY A 78 4.93 5.46 29.63
C GLY A 78 4.67 4.49 30.79
N ASP A 79 4.73 3.18 30.54
CA ASP A 79 4.65 2.16 31.59
C ASP A 79 5.86 2.24 32.54
N GLY A 80 7.09 2.41 32.00
CA GLY A 80 8.31 2.58 32.77
C GLY A 80 8.29 3.81 33.69
N LEU A 81 7.80 4.95 33.20
CA LEU A 81 7.64 6.18 33.99
C LEU A 81 6.65 5.98 35.16
N ASN A 82 5.51 5.33 34.91
CA ASN A 82 4.56 5.00 35.97
C ASN A 82 5.17 4.02 36.99
N ARG A 83 5.99 3.06 36.54
CA ARG A 83 6.68 2.11 37.41
C ARG A 83 7.66 2.79 38.37
N ILE A 84 8.39 3.81 37.90
CA ILE A 84 9.30 4.60 38.74
C ILE A 84 8.58 5.71 39.54
N GLY A 85 7.24 5.69 39.57
CA GLY A 85 6.42 6.57 40.41
C GLY A 85 6.10 7.93 39.81
N LYS A 86 6.34 8.17 38.51
CA LYS A 86 5.94 9.42 37.82
C LYS A 86 4.58 9.23 37.16
N GLN A 87 3.65 10.16 37.36
CA GLN A 87 2.34 10.09 36.73
C GLN A 87 2.45 10.39 35.22
N ALA A 88 2.36 9.33 34.40
CA ALA A 88 2.57 9.43 32.95
C ALA A 88 1.36 8.99 32.14
N THR A 89 1.11 9.68 31.02
CA THR A 89 0.03 9.37 30.07
C THR A 89 0.55 9.34 28.65
N MET A 90 0.19 8.31 27.89
CA MET A 90 0.56 8.18 26.49
C MET A 90 -0.51 8.78 25.60
N CYS A 91 -0.11 9.38 24.48
CA CYS A 91 -0.98 9.98 23.48
C CYS A 91 -0.63 9.40 22.10
N LEU A 92 -1.50 8.53 21.59
CA LEU A 92 -1.31 7.78 20.34
C LEU A 92 -2.37 8.16 19.29
N ARG A 93 -2.10 7.74 18.06
CA ARG A 93 -3.02 7.88 16.93
C ARG A 93 -3.93 6.68 16.83
N GLU A 94 -5.17 6.92 16.42
CA GLU A 94 -6.07 5.86 15.98
C GLU A 94 -5.59 5.31 14.62
N PRO A 95 -5.48 3.98 14.46
CA PRO A 95 -5.14 3.38 13.18
C PRO A 95 -6.34 3.41 12.21
N SER A 96 -6.06 3.52 10.91
CA SER A 96 -7.08 3.37 9.85
C SER A 96 -7.55 1.92 9.74
N LEU A 97 -8.86 1.77 9.53
CA LEU A 97 -9.53 0.47 9.43
C LEU A 97 -9.17 -0.24 8.11
N GLY A 98 -9.09 0.49 6.99
CA GLY A 98 -8.81 -0.09 5.67
C GLY A 98 -7.55 -0.98 5.60
N PRO A 99 -6.38 -0.53 6.09
CA PRO A 99 -5.15 -1.32 6.17
C PRO A 99 -5.26 -2.64 6.94
N CYS A 100 -6.16 -2.74 7.93
CA CYS A 100 -6.37 -3.96 8.71
C CYS A 100 -6.90 -5.12 7.85
N PHE A 101 -7.58 -4.83 6.75
CA PHE A 101 -8.02 -5.82 5.77
C PHE A 101 -7.05 -6.01 4.59
N GLY A 102 -5.91 -5.30 4.61
CA GLY A 102 -4.86 -5.37 3.59
C GLY A 102 -3.63 -6.13 4.08
N MET A 103 -2.53 -5.40 4.30
CA MET A 103 -1.23 -5.96 4.72
C MET A 103 -0.85 -5.63 6.17
N LYS A 104 -1.63 -4.82 6.88
CA LYS A 104 -1.28 -4.31 8.22
C LYS A 104 -2.45 -4.44 9.19
N GLY A 105 -2.50 -5.53 9.95
CA GLY A 105 -3.24 -5.54 11.22
C GLY A 105 -2.47 -4.68 12.23
N GLY A 106 -3.08 -3.62 12.75
CA GLY A 106 -2.38 -2.62 13.56
C GLY A 106 -2.01 -3.13 14.95
N ALA A 107 -0.96 -2.55 15.54
CA ALA A 107 -0.71 -2.69 16.96
C ALA A 107 -0.44 -1.31 17.56
N ALA A 108 -1.24 -0.93 18.55
CA ALA A 108 -0.98 0.18 19.45
C ALA A 108 0.13 -0.24 20.44
N GLY A 109 1.31 -0.57 19.92
CA GLY A 109 2.42 -1.17 20.66
C GLY A 109 2.82 -2.53 20.10
N GLY A 110 3.33 -3.42 20.96
CA GLY A 110 3.67 -4.81 20.64
C GLY A 110 4.32 -5.52 21.83
N GLY A 111 4.24 -6.85 21.88
CA GLY A 111 4.75 -7.64 23.00
C GLY A 111 4.04 -7.30 24.30
N TYR A 112 4.77 -7.08 25.39
CA TYR A 112 4.21 -6.67 26.68
C TYR A 112 4.01 -5.14 26.83
N ALA A 113 4.29 -4.36 25.78
CA ALA A 113 4.06 -2.92 25.75
C ALA A 113 2.98 -2.59 24.71
N GLN A 114 1.71 -2.78 25.09
CA GLN A 114 0.54 -2.55 24.23
C GLN A 114 -0.55 -1.72 24.92
N VAL A 115 -1.33 -1.00 24.13
CA VAL A 115 -2.62 -0.40 24.54
C VAL A 115 -3.77 -1.34 24.17
N ILE A 116 -4.71 -1.51 25.10
CA ILE A 116 -5.87 -2.39 24.99
C ILE A 116 -7.18 -1.60 25.19
N PRO A 117 -8.31 -2.04 24.60
CA PRO A 117 -8.52 -3.26 23.79
C PRO A 117 -8.05 -3.14 22.32
N MET A 118 -7.11 -4.00 21.91
CA MET A 118 -6.46 -3.95 20.58
C MET A 118 -7.44 -4.17 19.40
N GLU A 119 -8.44 -5.04 19.57
CA GLU A 119 -9.41 -5.34 18.51
C GLU A 119 -10.28 -4.13 18.19
N ASP A 120 -10.81 -3.47 19.22
CA ASP A 120 -11.65 -2.28 19.05
C ASP A 120 -10.87 -1.13 18.44
N ILE A 121 -9.63 -0.88 18.92
CA ILE A 121 -8.75 0.19 18.43
C ILE A 121 -8.47 0.07 16.94
N ASN A 122 -8.36 -1.15 16.42
CA ASN A 122 -8.06 -1.41 15.01
C ASN A 122 -9.29 -1.46 14.09
N LEU A 123 -10.50 -1.45 14.67
CA LEU A 123 -11.76 -1.52 13.93
C LEU A 123 -12.51 -0.19 14.05
N HIS A 124 -13.68 -0.21 14.69
CA HIS A 124 -14.57 0.97 14.76
C HIS A 124 -14.25 1.88 15.95
N PHE A 125 -13.50 1.37 16.92
CA PHE A 125 -13.15 2.01 18.17
C PHE A 125 -14.33 2.76 18.83
N THR A 126 -14.34 4.08 18.78
CA THR A 126 -15.41 4.95 19.32
C THR A 126 -16.19 5.68 18.22
N GLY A 127 -15.90 5.40 16.93
CA GLY A 127 -16.60 5.95 15.77
C GLY A 127 -16.02 7.25 15.21
N ASP A 128 -14.85 7.69 15.65
CA ASP A 128 -14.25 8.98 15.26
C ASP A 128 -14.00 9.05 13.75
N PHE A 129 -13.45 7.98 13.16
CA PHE A 129 -13.18 7.94 11.72
C PHE A 129 -14.47 7.85 10.90
N HIS A 130 -15.54 7.26 11.44
CA HIS A 130 -16.87 7.28 10.81
C HIS A 130 -17.45 8.69 10.80
N ALA A 131 -17.33 9.43 11.91
CA ALA A 131 -17.77 10.81 11.98
C ALA A 131 -17.03 11.71 10.99
N ILE A 132 -15.71 11.54 10.85
CA ILE A 132 -14.89 12.25 9.86
C ILE A 132 -15.30 11.88 8.43
N THR A 133 -15.53 10.60 8.16
CA THR A 133 -16.01 10.11 6.85
C THR A 133 -17.36 10.74 6.49
N SER A 134 -18.31 10.75 7.43
CA SER A 134 -19.63 11.36 7.25
C SER A 134 -19.55 12.86 7.05
N ALA A 135 -18.75 13.58 7.85
CA ALA A 135 -18.58 15.03 7.69
C ALA A 135 -17.96 15.39 6.32
N HIS A 136 -16.93 14.63 5.91
CA HIS A 136 -16.29 14.83 4.61
C HIS A 136 -17.25 14.61 3.44
N ASN A 137 -18.00 13.51 3.48
CA ASN A 137 -18.91 13.14 2.41
C ASN A 137 -20.19 14.00 2.43
N LEU A 138 -20.58 14.56 3.59
CA LEU A 138 -21.60 15.60 3.68
C LEU A 138 -21.15 16.83 2.89
N LEU A 139 -19.92 17.32 3.09
CA LEU A 139 -19.40 18.44 2.31
C LEU A 139 -19.40 18.15 0.81
N ALA A 140 -18.95 16.96 0.41
CA ALA A 140 -19.01 16.55 -1.00
C ALA A 140 -20.44 16.51 -1.56
N ALA A 141 -21.41 16.03 -0.79
CA ALA A 141 -22.82 16.02 -1.17
C ALA A 141 -23.39 17.45 -1.27
N MET A 142 -23.05 18.34 -0.33
CA MET A 142 -23.49 19.73 -0.34
C MET A 142 -22.91 20.52 -1.53
N ILE A 143 -21.66 20.25 -1.94
CA ILE A 143 -21.07 20.84 -3.15
C ILE A 143 -21.89 20.49 -4.39
N ASP A 144 -22.15 19.19 -4.61
CA ASP A 144 -22.89 18.74 -5.79
C ASP A 144 -24.36 19.21 -5.76
N ASN A 145 -24.98 19.25 -4.57
CA ASN A 145 -26.32 19.81 -4.38
C ASN A 145 -26.38 21.32 -4.65
N HIS A 146 -25.36 22.08 -4.23
CA HIS A 146 -25.26 23.52 -4.49
C HIS A 146 -25.17 23.79 -6.00
N ILE A 147 -24.38 23.00 -6.71
CA ILE A 147 -24.26 23.08 -8.17
C ILE A 147 -25.60 22.74 -8.84
N TYR A 148 -26.31 21.72 -8.35
CA TYR A 148 -27.59 21.29 -8.92
C TYR A 148 -28.70 22.36 -8.85
N TRP A 149 -28.83 23.05 -7.72
CA TRP A 149 -29.96 23.97 -7.48
C TRP A 149 -29.76 25.42 -7.96
N GLY A 150 -28.63 25.74 -8.59
CA GLY A 150 -28.41 27.09 -9.14
C GLY A 150 -26.95 27.51 -9.19
N ASN A 151 -26.08 26.87 -8.40
CA ASN A 151 -24.66 27.19 -8.32
C ASN A 151 -24.38 28.67 -8.05
N ASP A 152 -25.08 29.28 -7.09
CA ASP A 152 -24.98 30.72 -6.78
C ASP A 152 -23.56 31.19 -6.40
N SER A 153 -22.67 30.24 -6.06
CA SER A 153 -21.25 30.51 -5.76
C SER A 153 -20.34 30.40 -7.01
N ASP A 154 -20.92 30.23 -8.20
CA ASP A 154 -20.23 30.16 -9.50
C ASP A 154 -19.10 29.12 -9.57
N ILE A 155 -19.25 27.98 -8.89
CA ILE A 155 -18.23 26.93 -8.84
C ILE A 155 -18.01 26.37 -10.26
N ASP A 156 -16.77 26.40 -10.75
CA ASP A 156 -16.40 25.68 -11.97
C ASP A 156 -16.27 24.19 -11.64
N MET A 157 -17.17 23.38 -12.20
CA MET A 157 -17.24 21.92 -11.96
C MET A 157 -15.93 21.19 -12.24
N ARG A 158 -15.09 21.71 -13.12
CA ARG A 158 -13.77 21.14 -13.47
C ARG A 158 -12.68 21.49 -12.45
N ARG A 159 -12.96 22.45 -11.57
CA ARG A 159 -12.04 22.99 -10.56
C ARG A 159 -12.50 22.69 -9.14
N VAL A 160 -13.44 21.76 -8.96
CA VAL A 160 -13.76 21.21 -7.64
C VAL A 160 -12.55 20.37 -7.20
N VAL A 161 -11.88 20.81 -6.14
CA VAL A 161 -10.71 20.11 -5.59
C VAL A 161 -11.10 19.13 -4.50
N TRP A 162 -12.28 19.31 -3.90
CA TRP A 162 -12.79 18.43 -2.86
C TRP A 162 -13.24 17.08 -3.45
N ARG A 163 -12.59 16.02 -2.98
CA ARG A 163 -12.86 14.62 -3.33
C ARG A 163 -13.88 14.03 -2.34
N ARG A 164 -14.07 12.71 -2.37
CA ARG A 164 -14.80 11.96 -1.35
C ARG A 164 -13.84 11.09 -0.55
N VAL A 165 -14.30 10.49 0.55
CA VAL A 165 -13.47 9.54 1.32
C VAL A 165 -14.20 8.29 1.75
N MET A 166 -13.42 7.23 1.95
CA MET A 166 -13.87 5.97 2.54
C MET A 166 -12.69 5.32 3.27
N ASP A 167 -12.89 4.78 4.46
CA ASP A 167 -11.82 4.12 5.21
C ASP A 167 -11.62 2.65 4.77
N MET A 168 -11.40 2.46 3.47
CA MET A 168 -11.13 1.17 2.83
C MET A 168 -10.02 1.30 1.79
N ASN A 169 -9.27 0.21 1.58
CA ASN A 169 -8.22 0.16 0.56
C ASN A 169 -8.81 -0.15 -0.83
N ASP A 170 -9.56 0.79 -1.40
CA ASP A 170 -10.26 0.58 -2.68
C ASP A 170 -9.63 1.37 -3.84
N ARG A 171 -8.81 0.67 -4.64
CA ARG A 171 -8.16 1.27 -5.82
C ARG A 171 -9.14 1.66 -6.93
N ALA A 172 -10.34 1.09 -6.99
CA ALA A 172 -11.29 1.36 -8.06
C ALA A 172 -11.88 2.77 -7.96
N LEU A 173 -11.90 3.35 -6.76
CA LEU A 173 -12.50 4.66 -6.51
C LEU A 173 -11.53 5.84 -6.71
N ARG A 174 -10.27 5.61 -7.11
CA ARG A 174 -9.26 6.66 -7.28
C ARG A 174 -9.67 7.75 -8.26
N HIS A 175 -10.30 7.36 -9.37
CA HIS A 175 -10.82 8.24 -10.41
C HIS A 175 -12.22 7.79 -10.80
N ASN A 176 -13.19 8.69 -10.73
CA ASN A 176 -14.56 8.40 -11.12
C ASN A 176 -15.22 9.61 -11.78
N ILE A 177 -16.36 9.36 -12.44
CA ILE A 177 -17.27 10.40 -12.92
C ILE A 177 -18.54 10.29 -12.09
N VAL A 178 -18.94 11.38 -11.44
CA VAL A 178 -20.14 11.43 -10.58
C VAL A 178 -21.30 12.11 -11.31
N SER A 179 -22.51 11.99 -10.76
CA SER A 179 -23.73 12.66 -11.26
C SER A 179 -24.14 12.28 -12.69
N MET A 180 -24.03 10.98 -13.01
CA MET A 180 -24.50 10.40 -14.27
C MET A 180 -25.97 9.96 -14.19
N GLY A 181 -26.61 9.72 -15.34
CA GLY A 181 -27.97 9.14 -15.40
C GLY A 181 -29.10 10.13 -15.70
N GLY A 182 -28.79 11.33 -16.22
CA GLY A 182 -29.78 12.29 -16.71
C GLY A 182 -30.00 13.48 -15.77
N ILE A 183 -30.94 14.35 -16.14
CA ILE A 183 -31.14 15.68 -15.53
C ILE A 183 -31.35 15.61 -14.01
N ALA A 184 -32.11 14.63 -13.53
CA ALA A 184 -32.44 14.49 -12.10
C ALA A 184 -31.22 14.16 -11.21
N ASN A 185 -30.09 13.74 -11.79
CA ASN A 185 -28.94 13.21 -11.05
C ASN A 185 -27.76 14.19 -10.94
N GLY A 186 -27.92 15.42 -11.42
CA GLY A 186 -26.89 16.46 -11.35
C GLY A 186 -26.12 16.68 -12.64
N PHE A 187 -24.96 17.32 -12.52
CA PHE A 187 -24.08 17.66 -13.64
C PHE A 187 -22.84 16.77 -13.60
N PRO A 188 -22.56 15.99 -14.67
CA PRO A 188 -21.40 15.12 -14.72
C PRO A 188 -20.07 15.86 -14.51
N ARG A 189 -19.22 15.34 -13.63
CA ARG A 189 -17.85 15.84 -13.41
C ARG A 189 -16.90 14.75 -12.94
N GLU A 190 -15.61 14.97 -13.15
CA GLU A 190 -14.55 14.12 -12.59
C GLU A 190 -14.43 14.31 -11.09
N SER A 191 -14.17 13.21 -10.38
CA SER A 191 -13.94 13.17 -8.94
C SER A 191 -13.11 11.92 -8.59
N GLY A 192 -13.04 11.59 -7.30
CA GLY A 192 -12.45 10.36 -6.80
C GLY A 192 -12.56 10.25 -5.29
N PHE A 193 -12.04 9.16 -4.74
CA PHE A 193 -11.97 8.92 -3.31
C PHE A 193 -10.53 8.85 -2.80
N ASP A 194 -10.33 9.35 -1.59
CA ASP A 194 -9.13 9.12 -0.78
C ASP A 194 -9.49 8.31 0.47
N ILE A 195 -8.50 7.72 1.13
CA ILE A 195 -8.75 7.04 2.41
C ILE A 195 -9.09 8.08 3.48
N THR A 196 -9.98 7.79 4.44
CA THR A 196 -10.47 8.79 5.41
C THR A 196 -9.36 9.54 6.16
N VAL A 197 -8.28 8.86 6.53
CA VAL A 197 -7.11 9.48 7.21
C VAL A 197 -6.32 10.46 6.33
N ALA A 198 -6.55 10.47 5.02
CA ALA A 198 -6.01 11.44 4.07
C ALA A 198 -6.85 12.72 3.98
N SER A 199 -8.03 12.77 4.60
CA SER A 199 -8.89 13.95 4.59
C SER A 199 -8.24 15.15 5.29
N GLU A 200 -8.45 16.35 4.73
CA GLU A 200 -8.14 17.59 5.44
C GLU A 200 -8.91 17.73 6.77
N ILE A 201 -10.14 17.18 6.87
CA ILE A 201 -10.93 17.17 8.11
C ILE A 201 -10.18 16.41 9.23
N MET A 202 -9.49 15.32 8.89
CA MET A 202 -8.65 14.59 9.85
C MET A 202 -7.52 15.50 10.37
N ALA A 203 -6.86 16.25 9.49
CA ALA A 203 -5.81 17.19 9.89
C ALA A 203 -6.37 18.37 10.73
N ILE A 204 -7.54 18.90 10.36
CA ILE A 204 -8.24 19.96 11.09
C ILE A 204 -8.62 19.49 12.49
N LEU A 205 -9.24 18.32 12.64
CA LEU A 205 -9.58 17.74 13.95
C LEU A 205 -8.33 17.56 14.81
N CYS A 206 -7.22 17.11 14.21
CA CYS A 206 -5.98 16.91 14.94
C CYS A 206 -5.27 18.21 15.36
N LEU A 207 -5.54 19.34 14.71
CA LEU A 207 -4.89 20.63 15.00
C LEU A 207 -5.77 21.63 15.76
N SER A 208 -7.08 21.37 15.85
CA SER A 208 -8.01 22.23 16.56
C SER A 208 -7.92 22.03 18.07
N ILE A 209 -8.15 23.08 18.86
CA ILE A 209 -8.12 23.04 20.34
C ILE A 209 -9.51 23.02 20.98
N ASN A 210 -10.56 23.38 20.24
CA ASN A 210 -11.95 23.36 20.69
C ASN A 210 -12.91 23.32 19.48
N LEU A 211 -14.22 23.21 19.74
CA LEU A 211 -15.24 23.12 18.69
C LEU A 211 -15.42 24.41 17.88
N ALA A 212 -15.18 25.58 18.47
CA ALA A 212 -15.31 26.86 17.76
C ALA A 212 -14.19 27.02 16.71
N GLU A 213 -12.96 26.69 17.10
CA GLU A 213 -11.82 26.66 16.19
C GLU A 213 -11.99 25.58 15.12
N LEU A 214 -12.51 24.39 15.49
CA LEU A 214 -12.86 23.34 14.53
C LEU A 214 -13.79 23.86 13.45
N GLN A 215 -14.90 24.51 13.83
CA GLN A 215 -15.85 25.08 12.87
C GLN A 215 -15.20 26.14 11.98
N HIS A 216 -14.42 27.05 12.56
CA HIS A 216 -13.73 28.08 11.80
C HIS A 216 -12.78 27.49 10.75
N ARG A 217 -11.99 26.49 11.14
CA ARG A 217 -11.07 25.78 10.24
C ARG A 217 -11.80 25.00 9.15
N LEU A 218 -12.91 24.35 9.49
CA LEU A 218 -13.78 23.70 8.51
C LEU A 218 -14.33 24.71 7.50
N GLY A 219 -14.79 25.88 7.95
CA GLY A 219 -15.26 26.96 7.10
C GLY A 219 -14.20 27.47 6.11
N ALA A 220 -12.93 27.47 6.51
CA ALA A 220 -11.80 27.89 5.68
C ALA A 220 -11.35 26.87 4.63
N ILE A 221 -11.92 25.65 4.60
CA ILE A 221 -11.62 24.65 3.56
C ILE A 221 -11.95 25.22 2.19
N ILE A 222 -11.01 25.13 1.25
CA ILE A 222 -11.26 25.46 -0.16
C ILE A 222 -11.84 24.24 -0.86
N ILE A 223 -13.08 24.35 -1.34
CA ILE A 223 -13.81 23.26 -1.99
C ILE A 223 -13.63 23.23 -3.51
N GLY A 224 -13.34 24.39 -4.10
CA GLY A 224 -13.13 24.55 -5.53
C GLY A 224 -12.86 26.01 -5.89
N TYR A 225 -12.93 26.30 -7.19
CA TYR A 225 -12.67 27.64 -7.70
C TYR A 225 -13.74 28.05 -8.70
N LYS A 226 -13.99 29.35 -8.76
CA LYS A 226 -14.78 29.97 -9.82
C LYS A 226 -14.02 29.97 -11.15
N ARG A 227 -14.68 30.40 -12.24
CA ARG A 227 -14.06 30.49 -13.58
C ARG A 227 -12.89 31.48 -13.63
N ASP A 228 -12.95 32.54 -12.83
CA ASP A 228 -11.91 33.57 -12.66
C ASP A 228 -10.78 33.13 -11.70
N LYS A 229 -10.86 31.90 -11.17
CA LYS A 229 -9.94 31.30 -10.18
C LYS A 229 -10.07 31.86 -8.76
N THR A 230 -11.10 32.62 -8.44
CA THR A 230 -11.40 32.98 -7.04
C THR A 230 -11.75 31.71 -6.26
N PRO A 231 -11.17 31.48 -5.06
CA PRO A 231 -11.48 30.31 -4.26
C PRO A 231 -12.92 30.37 -3.73
N VAL A 232 -13.56 29.20 -3.66
CA VAL A 232 -14.83 29.00 -2.97
C VAL A 232 -14.58 28.12 -1.77
N THR A 233 -15.08 28.55 -0.61
CA THR A 233 -14.86 27.92 0.69
C THR A 233 -16.05 27.09 1.14
N CYS A 234 -15.84 26.27 2.15
CA CYS A 234 -16.91 25.52 2.81
C CYS A 234 -17.96 26.46 3.45
N ALA A 235 -17.52 27.58 4.02
CA ALA A 235 -18.42 28.58 4.61
C ALA A 235 -19.33 29.24 3.55
N ASP A 236 -18.86 29.41 2.31
CA ASP A 236 -19.65 30.00 1.22
C ASP A 236 -20.90 29.19 0.87
N ILE A 237 -20.89 27.89 1.16
CA ILE A 237 -22.04 26.98 1.00
C ILE A 237 -22.65 26.55 2.35
N LYS A 238 -22.25 27.20 3.44
CA LYS A 238 -22.79 27.02 4.81
C LYS A 238 -22.74 25.56 5.32
N ALA A 239 -21.68 24.83 4.99
CA ALA A 239 -21.52 23.43 5.37
C ALA A 239 -20.76 23.23 6.69
N ASP A 240 -20.03 24.24 7.15
CA ASP A 240 -19.16 24.22 8.33
C ASP A 240 -19.90 23.84 9.61
N GLY A 241 -21.04 24.48 9.90
CA GLY A 241 -21.83 24.18 11.11
C GLY A 241 -22.36 22.75 11.14
N ALA A 242 -22.85 22.23 10.00
CA ALA A 242 -23.37 20.88 9.91
C ALA A 242 -22.26 19.82 10.10
N MET A 243 -21.08 20.06 9.54
CA MET A 243 -19.91 19.20 9.79
C MET A 243 -19.45 19.25 11.24
N THR A 244 -19.44 20.41 11.88
CA THR A 244 -19.09 20.52 13.32
C THR A 244 -20.03 19.71 14.19
N VAL A 245 -21.33 19.68 13.87
CA VAL A 245 -22.30 18.83 14.60
C VAL A 245 -21.94 17.35 14.49
N LEU A 246 -21.59 16.87 13.29
CA LEU A 246 -21.15 15.49 13.08
C LEU A 246 -19.87 15.14 13.84
N LEU A 247 -18.98 16.12 14.03
CA LEU A 247 -17.69 15.94 14.68
C LEU A 247 -17.70 16.23 16.19
N LYS A 248 -18.84 16.67 16.75
CA LYS A 248 -18.95 17.11 18.16
C LYS A 248 -18.46 16.06 19.16
N GLU A 249 -18.84 14.81 18.96
CA GLU A 249 -18.39 13.70 19.82
C GLU A 249 -17.00 13.20 19.43
N ALA A 250 -16.70 13.19 18.13
CA ALA A 250 -15.39 12.78 17.61
C ALA A 250 -14.25 13.71 18.02
N MET A 251 -14.55 14.92 18.52
CA MET A 251 -13.55 15.87 19.05
C MET A 251 -13.11 15.53 20.48
N GLN A 252 -13.86 14.70 21.21
CA GLN A 252 -13.56 14.28 22.58
C GLN A 252 -12.51 13.16 22.59
N PRO A 253 -11.38 13.30 23.31
CA PRO A 253 -10.35 12.26 23.40
C PRO A 253 -10.87 10.94 23.97
N ASN A 254 -10.36 9.83 23.45
CA ASN A 254 -10.70 8.50 23.93
C ASN A 254 -9.68 8.02 24.95
N LEU A 255 -10.12 7.77 26.18
CA LEU A 255 -9.36 7.12 27.24
C LEU A 255 -9.44 5.59 27.10
N VAL A 256 -8.27 4.97 27.15
CA VAL A 256 -8.02 3.53 27.18
C VAL A 256 -6.85 3.25 28.13
N GLN A 257 -6.32 2.03 28.15
CA GLN A 257 -5.27 1.63 29.09
C GLN A 257 -4.20 0.73 28.45
N THR A 258 -3.01 0.69 29.04
CA THR A 258 -1.97 -0.29 28.70
C THR A 258 -2.25 -1.65 29.33
N LEU A 259 -1.46 -2.66 28.94
CA LEU A 259 -1.44 -3.97 29.62
C LEU A 259 -1.16 -3.85 31.13
N GLU A 260 -0.41 -2.82 31.55
CA GLU A 260 -0.11 -2.51 32.95
C GLU A 260 -1.11 -1.51 33.57
N HIS A 261 -2.24 -1.26 32.89
CA HIS A 261 -3.34 -0.42 33.33
C HIS A 261 -2.97 1.06 33.50
N ASN A 262 -1.96 1.54 32.77
CA ASN A 262 -1.61 2.96 32.73
C ASN A 262 -2.47 3.70 31.70
N PRO A 263 -2.84 4.96 31.95
CA PRO A 263 -3.78 5.70 31.11
C PRO A 263 -3.17 6.04 29.75
N ALA A 264 -3.92 5.78 28.68
CA ALA A 264 -3.56 6.11 27.30
C ALA A 264 -4.70 6.84 26.59
N PHE A 265 -4.38 7.88 25.84
CA PHE A 265 -5.30 8.56 24.94
C PHE A 265 -5.03 8.15 23.50
N ILE A 266 -6.08 7.72 22.79
CA ILE A 266 -6.04 7.46 21.34
C ILE A 266 -6.99 8.44 20.68
N HIS A 267 -6.46 9.37 19.87
CA HIS A 267 -7.32 10.39 19.26
C HIS A 267 -6.70 11.00 18.01
N GLY A 268 -7.44 10.92 16.90
CA GLY A 268 -7.01 11.37 15.59
C GLY A 268 -5.92 10.48 14.97
N GLY A 269 -5.74 10.57 13.65
CA GLY A 269 -4.77 9.75 12.93
C GLY A 269 -4.53 10.21 11.51
N PRO A 270 -3.98 11.42 11.28
CA PRO A 270 -3.70 11.92 9.95
C PRO A 270 -2.52 11.17 9.34
N PHE A 271 -2.51 11.08 8.01
CA PHE A 271 -1.33 10.62 7.27
C PHE A 271 -0.10 11.47 7.59
N ALA A 272 1.05 10.81 7.76
CA ALA A 272 2.32 11.48 8.03
C ALA A 272 3.05 11.95 6.75
N ASN A 273 2.50 11.66 5.56
CA ASN A 273 3.03 12.14 4.28
C ASN A 273 2.36 13.47 3.90
N ILE A 274 1.07 13.44 3.58
CA ILE A 274 0.28 14.60 3.14
C ILE A 274 -0.28 15.46 4.28
N ALA A 275 -0.05 15.06 5.52
CA ALA A 275 -0.35 15.83 6.71
C ALA A 275 0.76 15.61 7.77
N HIS A 276 0.55 16.11 8.98
CA HIS A 276 1.56 16.21 10.03
C HIS A 276 1.78 14.93 10.84
N GLY A 277 0.94 13.89 10.68
CA GLY A 277 1.22 12.57 11.22
C GLY A 277 1.22 12.42 12.74
N CYS A 278 0.56 13.30 13.49
CA CYS A 278 0.49 13.27 14.95
C CYS A 278 -0.94 12.98 15.44
N ASN A 279 -1.09 12.54 16.69
CA ASN A 279 -2.40 12.53 17.35
C ASN A 279 -2.90 13.97 17.59
N SER A 280 -4.16 14.12 17.96
CA SER A 280 -4.76 15.45 18.15
C SER A 280 -4.06 16.33 19.21
N VAL A 281 -4.14 17.64 19.00
CA VAL A 281 -3.72 18.66 19.97
C VAL A 281 -4.54 18.58 21.25
N ILE A 282 -5.85 18.39 21.15
CA ILE A 282 -6.72 18.25 22.34
C ILE A 282 -6.25 17.11 23.23
N ALA A 283 -6.01 15.90 22.69
CA ALA A 283 -5.57 14.79 23.53
C ALA A 283 -4.23 15.10 24.22
N THR A 284 -3.26 15.68 23.50
CA THR A 284 -1.97 16.05 24.09
C THR A 284 -2.12 17.13 25.17
N ARG A 285 -2.88 18.20 24.91
CA ARG A 285 -3.12 19.29 25.89
C ARG A 285 -3.88 18.78 27.11
N SER A 286 -4.93 17.99 26.91
CA SER A 286 -5.70 17.37 27.99
C SER A 286 -4.83 16.46 28.85
N ALA A 287 -3.97 15.63 28.26
CA ALA A 287 -3.03 14.80 29.00
C ALA A 287 -2.04 15.66 29.80
N MET A 288 -1.59 16.80 29.25
CA MET A 288 -0.68 17.71 29.96
C MET A 288 -1.36 18.37 31.17
N LYS A 289 -2.67 18.64 31.12
CA LYS A 289 -3.41 19.11 32.30
C LYS A 289 -3.53 18.05 33.40
N LEU A 290 -3.52 16.77 33.03
CA LEU A 290 -3.85 15.64 33.93
C LEU A 290 -2.63 14.90 34.48
N SER A 291 -1.46 15.02 33.83
CA SER A 291 -0.28 14.19 34.12
C SER A 291 1.02 14.99 34.13
N GLU A 292 1.99 14.52 34.91
CA GLU A 292 3.34 15.10 34.98
C GLU A 292 4.13 14.88 33.69
N TYR A 293 4.02 13.69 33.09
CA TYR A 293 4.70 13.33 31.86
C TYR A 293 3.69 12.92 30.79
N VAL A 294 3.81 13.51 29.61
CA VAL A 294 2.99 13.16 28.45
C VAL A 294 3.90 12.65 27.36
N ILE A 295 3.72 11.37 27.01
CA ILE A 295 4.52 10.70 25.99
C ILE A 295 3.67 10.63 24.73
N THR A 296 4.12 11.24 23.66
CA THR A 296 3.43 11.20 22.36
C THR A 296 4.38 10.81 21.26
N GLU A 297 3.86 10.56 20.06
CA GLU A 297 4.67 10.16 18.92
C GLU A 297 4.23 10.83 17.61
N ALA A 298 5.13 10.82 16.65
CA ALA A 298 4.85 11.23 15.27
C ALA A 298 5.13 10.09 14.28
N GLY A 299 4.34 10.03 13.21
CA GLY A 299 4.47 9.01 12.15
C GLY A 299 5.82 9.08 11.41
N PHE A 300 6.27 7.95 10.87
CA PHE A 300 7.59 7.81 10.21
C PHE A 300 8.78 8.13 11.11
N GLY A 301 9.93 8.51 10.52
CA GLY A 301 11.14 8.91 11.23
C GLY A 301 11.17 10.42 11.55
N ALA A 302 12.22 10.88 12.23
CA ALA A 302 12.32 12.26 12.69
C ALA A 302 12.40 13.30 11.56
N ASP A 303 12.84 12.90 10.37
CA ASP A 303 12.90 13.72 9.15
C ASP A 303 11.52 14.15 8.64
N LEU A 304 10.47 13.37 8.92
CA LEU A 304 9.10 13.73 8.56
C LEU A 304 8.24 13.95 9.80
N GLY A 305 8.19 12.99 10.71
CA GLY A 305 7.30 13.03 11.87
C GLY A 305 7.68 14.11 12.86
N ALA A 306 8.94 14.11 13.31
CA ALA A 306 9.38 15.06 14.34
C ALA A 306 9.44 16.49 13.78
N GLU A 307 9.96 16.68 12.56
CA GLU A 307 9.92 17.98 11.87
C GLU A 307 8.51 18.55 11.83
N LYS A 308 7.51 17.79 11.35
CA LYS A 308 6.11 18.26 11.32
C LYS A 308 5.49 18.42 12.70
N PHE A 309 5.89 17.61 13.68
CA PHE A 309 5.47 17.80 15.06
C PHE A 309 5.95 19.16 15.57
N PHE A 310 7.21 19.54 15.32
CA PHE A 310 7.77 20.83 15.73
C PHE A 310 7.23 22.00 14.91
N ASP A 311 7.33 21.94 13.59
CA ASP A 311 7.05 23.05 12.69
C ASP A 311 5.56 23.24 12.39
N ILE A 312 4.70 22.24 12.67
CA ILE A 312 3.24 22.35 12.47
C ILE A 312 2.49 22.24 13.80
N LYS A 313 2.59 21.11 14.51
CA LYS A 313 1.77 20.86 15.71
C LYS A 313 2.17 21.78 16.87
N CYS A 314 3.43 21.80 17.25
CA CYS A 314 3.96 22.66 18.33
C CYS A 314 3.79 24.13 18.00
N ARG A 315 4.16 24.54 16.78
CA ARG A 315 3.99 25.92 16.29
C ARG A 315 2.55 26.42 16.44
N LYS A 316 1.55 25.62 16.03
CA LYS A 316 0.14 26.02 16.07
C LYS A 316 -0.49 25.92 17.46
N ALA A 317 -0.08 24.93 18.26
CA ALA A 317 -0.70 24.64 19.55
C ALA A 317 0.03 25.29 20.74
N GLY A 318 1.13 26.01 20.49
CA GLY A 318 1.97 26.59 21.55
C GLY A 318 2.63 25.55 22.45
N LEU A 319 2.94 24.35 21.91
CA LEU A 319 3.53 23.27 22.69
C LEU A 319 5.05 23.34 22.65
N ALA A 320 5.69 23.15 23.81
CA ALA A 320 7.15 23.10 23.94
C ALA A 320 7.59 21.73 24.48
N PRO A 321 8.11 20.83 23.63
CA PRO A 321 8.62 19.53 24.06
C PRO A 321 9.88 19.69 24.91
N LYS A 322 10.00 18.87 25.96
CA LYS A 322 11.13 18.88 26.92
C LYS A 322 12.20 17.86 26.58
N CYS A 323 11.84 16.77 25.92
CA CYS A 323 12.75 15.70 25.54
C CYS A 323 12.24 14.99 24.29
N VAL A 324 13.18 14.49 23.48
CA VAL A 324 12.89 13.58 22.36
C VAL A 324 13.55 12.24 22.61
N VAL A 325 12.77 11.17 22.50
CA VAL A 325 13.29 9.80 22.47
C VAL A 325 13.37 9.36 21.02
N LEU A 326 14.59 9.09 20.56
CA LEU A 326 14.88 8.64 19.19
C LEU A 326 15.09 7.12 19.18
N VAL A 327 14.14 6.40 18.60
CA VAL A 327 14.14 4.93 18.55
C VAL A 327 14.99 4.41 17.38
N ALA A 328 15.82 3.42 17.67
CA ALA A 328 16.60 2.67 16.69
C ALA A 328 16.65 1.18 17.04
N THR A 329 16.99 0.34 16.06
CA THR A 329 17.27 -1.09 16.25
C THR A 329 18.56 -1.45 15.53
N VAL A 330 19.29 -2.44 16.04
CA VAL A 330 20.50 -2.97 15.41
C VAL A 330 20.21 -3.41 13.97
N ARG A 331 19.10 -4.13 13.75
CA ARG A 331 18.65 -4.60 12.44
C ARG A 331 18.36 -3.47 11.45
N ALA A 332 17.66 -2.41 11.88
CA ALA A 332 17.40 -1.26 11.02
C ALA A 332 18.68 -0.49 10.67
N LEU A 333 19.64 -0.41 11.61
CA LEU A 333 20.94 0.19 11.34
C LEU A 333 21.77 -0.68 10.38
N LYS A 334 21.77 -2.01 10.52
CA LYS A 334 22.36 -2.93 9.53
C LYS A 334 21.80 -2.70 8.10
N MET A 335 20.48 -2.52 7.97
CA MET A 335 19.86 -2.19 6.67
C MET A 335 20.31 -0.84 6.12
N ASN A 336 20.48 0.16 7.00
CA ASN A 336 21.04 1.46 6.62
C ASN A 336 22.55 1.40 6.30
N GLY A 337 23.26 0.42 6.84
CA GLY A 337 24.65 0.09 6.49
C GLY A 337 24.82 -0.58 5.12
N GLY A 338 23.72 -1.07 4.54
CA GLY A 338 23.68 -1.64 3.19
C GLY A 338 23.23 -3.09 3.12
N LEU A 339 22.86 -3.72 4.25
CA LEU A 339 22.35 -5.09 4.23
C LEU A 339 20.90 -5.15 3.73
N SER A 340 20.58 -6.25 3.03
CA SER A 340 19.21 -6.63 2.71
C SER A 340 18.48 -7.17 3.95
N LYS A 341 17.19 -7.51 3.82
CA LYS A 341 16.39 -8.00 4.96
C LYS A 341 16.82 -9.43 5.35
N GLU A 342 17.28 -10.19 4.36
CA GLU A 342 17.66 -11.59 4.45
C GLU A 342 19.04 -11.77 5.11
N GLU A 343 19.85 -10.71 5.15
CA GLU A 343 21.21 -10.68 5.70
C GLU A 343 21.28 -10.12 7.13
N LEU A 344 20.14 -9.91 7.79
CA LEU A 344 20.09 -9.30 9.11
C LEU A 344 20.41 -10.25 10.26
N ASP A 345 20.40 -11.55 9.98
CA ASP A 345 20.67 -12.59 10.97
C ASP A 345 22.19 -12.75 11.14
N GLY A 346 22.64 -12.80 12.39
CA GLY A 346 24.05 -12.82 12.75
C GLY A 346 24.64 -11.43 13.03
N GLU A 347 25.77 -11.44 13.73
CA GLU A 347 26.49 -10.24 14.14
C GLU A 347 27.17 -9.56 12.94
N ASN A 348 26.97 -8.25 12.78
CA ASN A 348 27.68 -7.43 11.80
C ASN A 348 27.91 -6.00 12.31
N VAL A 349 28.88 -5.86 13.22
CA VAL A 349 29.30 -4.58 13.81
C VAL A 349 29.68 -3.52 12.74
N PRO A 350 30.44 -3.83 11.67
CA PRO A 350 30.74 -2.85 10.63
C PRO A 350 29.50 -2.28 9.91
N ALA A 351 28.48 -3.12 9.65
CA ALA A 351 27.24 -2.66 9.04
C ALA A 351 26.45 -1.74 9.99
N VAL A 352 26.41 -2.06 11.28
CA VAL A 352 25.79 -1.19 12.30
C VAL A 352 26.49 0.16 12.36
N GLN A 353 27.83 0.16 12.44
CA GLN A 353 28.66 1.38 12.45
C GLN A 353 28.38 2.26 11.24
N LYS A 354 28.34 1.67 10.03
CA LYS A 354 28.02 2.41 8.80
C LYS A 354 26.58 2.93 8.80
N GLY A 355 25.64 2.14 9.33
CA GLY A 355 24.24 2.51 9.49
C GLY A 355 23.98 3.64 10.48
N CYS A 356 24.85 3.80 11.49
CA CYS A 356 24.76 4.88 12.48
C CYS A 356 24.79 6.26 11.84
N ALA A 357 25.31 6.43 10.61
CA ALA A 357 25.19 7.69 9.87
C ALA A 357 23.72 8.20 9.79
N ASN A 358 22.74 7.30 9.64
CA ASN A 358 21.31 7.66 9.65
C ASN A 358 20.89 8.19 11.03
N LEU A 359 21.22 7.45 12.10
CA LEU A 359 20.93 7.82 13.49
C LEU A 359 21.55 9.19 13.84
N LEU A 360 22.84 9.38 13.53
CA LEU A 360 23.58 10.60 13.83
C LEU A 360 22.96 11.83 13.14
N ARG A 361 22.52 11.70 11.89
CA ARG A 361 21.81 12.78 11.20
C ARG A 361 20.48 13.13 11.87
N HIS A 362 19.72 12.13 12.34
CA HIS A 362 18.49 12.41 13.10
C HIS A 362 18.77 13.11 14.43
N ILE A 363 19.82 12.71 15.16
CA ILE A 363 20.26 13.40 16.39
C ILE A 363 20.61 14.86 16.06
N GLU A 364 21.41 15.09 15.02
CA GLU A 364 21.78 16.44 14.56
C GLU A 364 20.54 17.27 14.21
N ASN A 365 19.60 16.71 13.47
CA ASN A 365 18.36 17.37 13.07
C ASN A 365 17.51 17.77 14.27
N ILE A 366 17.32 16.89 15.25
CA ILE A 366 16.52 17.19 16.43
C ILE A 366 17.18 18.31 17.26
N LYS A 367 18.51 18.29 17.40
CA LYS A 367 19.25 19.35 18.11
C LYS A 367 19.08 20.73 17.49
N GLN A 368 18.84 20.84 16.19
CA GLN A 368 18.56 22.13 15.53
C GLN A 368 17.29 22.80 16.06
N PHE A 369 16.36 22.05 16.65
CA PHE A 369 15.14 22.57 17.28
C PHE A 369 15.35 22.95 18.76
N GLY A 370 16.57 22.80 19.30
CA GLY A 370 16.88 23.15 20.69
C GLY A 370 16.31 22.18 21.74
N VAL A 371 15.95 20.95 21.35
CA VAL A 371 15.37 19.94 22.25
C VAL A 371 16.40 18.86 22.59
N PRO A 372 16.56 18.47 23.87
CA PRO A 372 17.38 17.33 24.28
C PRO A 372 16.95 16.01 23.65
N VAL A 373 17.91 15.11 23.41
CA VAL A 373 17.68 13.81 22.76
C VAL A 373 18.20 12.69 23.65
N VAL A 374 17.43 11.61 23.75
CA VAL A 374 17.84 10.31 24.31
C VAL A 374 17.60 9.25 23.23
N VAL A 375 18.55 8.33 23.01
CA VAL A 375 18.37 7.23 22.06
C VAL A 375 17.84 6.00 22.77
N ALA A 376 16.77 5.40 22.25
CA ALA A 376 16.24 4.12 22.72
C ALA A 376 16.58 3.02 21.71
N ILE A 377 17.37 2.03 22.13
CA ILE A 377 17.75 0.88 21.31
C ILE A 377 16.80 -0.27 21.65
N ASN A 378 15.84 -0.54 20.78
CA ASN A 378 14.93 -1.66 20.96
C ASN A 378 15.66 -2.97 20.68
N HIS A 379 15.86 -3.75 21.74
CA HIS A 379 16.63 -4.98 21.72
C HIS A 379 15.84 -6.13 21.10
N PHE A 380 16.46 -6.82 20.14
CA PHE A 380 16.00 -8.10 19.61
C PHE A 380 16.87 -9.26 20.11
N LEU A 381 16.30 -10.46 20.20
CA LEU A 381 16.98 -11.66 20.71
C LEU A 381 18.29 -12.02 19.97
N THR A 382 18.44 -11.55 18.72
CA THR A 382 19.60 -11.81 17.86
C THR A 382 20.66 -10.73 17.93
N ASP A 383 20.39 -9.62 18.62
CA ASP A 383 21.32 -8.51 18.72
C ASP A 383 22.44 -8.88 19.70
N THR A 384 23.70 -8.58 19.34
CA THR A 384 24.84 -8.83 20.23
C THR A 384 25.23 -7.58 21.02
N ASP A 385 25.85 -7.77 22.18
CA ASP A 385 26.32 -6.64 23.00
C ASP A 385 27.34 -5.78 22.22
N ALA A 386 28.18 -6.40 21.37
CA ALA A 386 29.13 -5.67 20.51
C ALA A 386 28.43 -4.75 19.48
N GLU A 387 27.30 -5.17 18.91
CA GLU A 387 26.49 -4.33 18.01
C GLU A 387 25.84 -3.15 18.76
N ILE A 388 25.38 -3.39 19.99
CA ILE A 388 24.77 -2.36 20.84
C ILE A 388 25.83 -1.35 21.32
N ASP A 389 27.00 -1.82 21.71
CA ASP A 389 28.12 -0.99 22.18
C ASP A 389 28.54 0.03 21.13
N VAL A 390 28.52 -0.33 19.85
CA VAL A 390 28.79 0.60 18.75
C VAL A 390 27.74 1.72 18.67
N ILE A 391 26.46 1.40 18.80
CA ILE A 391 25.39 2.41 18.77
C ILE A 391 25.55 3.36 19.96
N THR A 392 25.88 2.82 21.13
CA THR A 392 26.14 3.59 22.35
C THR A 392 27.34 4.52 22.18
N ALA A 393 28.46 4.01 21.67
CA ALA A 393 29.67 4.78 21.42
C ALA A 393 29.43 5.92 20.42
N GLU A 394 28.76 5.64 19.29
CA GLU A 394 28.47 6.66 18.27
C GLU A 394 27.47 7.72 18.77
N SER A 395 26.46 7.33 19.54
CA SER A 395 25.53 8.29 20.17
C SER A 395 26.25 9.18 21.18
N LEU A 396 27.15 8.61 21.98
CA LEU A 396 27.92 9.34 22.98
C LEU A 396 28.87 10.37 22.35
N ARG A 397 29.40 10.11 21.14
CA ARG A 397 30.20 11.10 20.38
C ARG A 397 29.39 12.36 20.04
N MET A 398 28.07 12.24 19.93
CA MET A 398 27.15 13.36 19.79
C MET A 398 26.70 13.92 21.15
N GLY A 399 27.24 13.45 22.27
CA GLY A 399 26.80 13.84 23.61
C GLY A 399 25.38 13.38 23.94
N VAL A 400 24.94 12.25 23.37
CA VAL A 400 23.60 11.68 23.58
C VAL A 400 23.73 10.28 24.14
N LYS A 401 23.01 9.99 25.22
CA LYS A 401 22.97 8.65 25.82
C LYS A 401 22.07 7.73 24.98
N ALA A 402 22.53 6.52 24.72
CA ALA A 402 21.73 5.45 24.12
C ALA A 402 21.47 4.36 25.14
N ILE A 403 20.22 3.94 25.24
CA ILE A 403 19.74 3.02 26.28
C ILE A 403 19.09 1.81 25.64
N ARG A 404 19.54 0.62 26.05
CA ARG A 404 18.95 -0.66 25.64
C ARG A 404 17.57 -0.82 26.27
N CYS A 405 16.57 -1.11 25.46
CA CYS A 405 15.17 -1.23 25.86
C CYS A 405 14.63 -2.62 25.54
N GLU A 406 14.00 -3.27 26.53
CA GLU A 406 13.50 -4.65 26.44
C GLU A 406 11.99 -4.75 26.74
N HIS A 407 11.25 -3.63 26.67
CA HIS A 407 9.83 -3.57 27.01
C HIS A 407 8.93 -4.48 26.18
N TRP A 408 9.32 -4.80 24.94
CA TRP A 408 8.58 -5.79 24.14
C TRP A 408 8.52 -7.15 24.87
N ALA A 409 9.60 -7.56 25.54
CA ALA A 409 9.67 -8.83 26.27
C ALA A 409 9.32 -8.71 27.76
N LYS A 410 9.60 -7.55 28.38
CA LYS A 410 9.58 -7.37 29.85
C LYS A 410 8.61 -6.30 30.37
N GLY A 411 7.81 -5.66 29.50
CA GLY A 411 6.93 -4.55 29.91
C GLY A 411 7.74 -3.38 30.50
N SER A 412 7.21 -2.73 31.53
CA SER A 412 7.85 -1.60 32.22
C SER A 412 9.22 -1.91 32.81
N GLU A 413 9.51 -3.16 33.15
CA GLU A 413 10.83 -3.56 33.65
C GLU A 413 11.93 -3.33 32.61
N GLY A 414 11.58 -3.48 31.33
CA GLY A 414 12.51 -3.31 30.21
C GLY A 414 12.82 -1.86 29.84
N THR A 415 12.23 -0.87 30.51
CA THR A 415 12.36 0.57 30.18
C THR A 415 12.67 1.45 31.40
N ILE A 416 13.00 0.87 32.57
CA ILE A 416 13.33 1.63 33.78
C ILE A 416 14.47 2.62 33.52
N GLU A 417 15.58 2.15 32.95
CA GLU A 417 16.74 3.01 32.67
C GLU A 417 16.39 4.15 31.69
N LEU A 418 15.58 3.87 30.67
CA LEU A 418 15.10 4.89 29.73
C LEU A 418 14.23 5.92 30.45
N ALA A 419 13.33 5.48 31.33
CA ALA A 419 12.45 6.37 32.09
C ALA A 419 13.24 7.27 33.04
N GLU A 420 14.22 6.72 33.77
CA GLU A 420 15.11 7.49 34.65
C GLU A 420 15.91 8.55 33.89
N GLU A 421 16.45 8.19 32.72
CA GLU A 421 17.17 9.14 31.87
C GLU A 421 16.24 10.24 31.34
N VAL A 422 15.04 9.89 30.88
CA VAL A 422 14.07 10.89 30.41
C VAL A 422 13.67 11.85 31.54
N VAL A 423 13.50 11.35 32.76
CA VAL A 423 13.25 12.19 33.95
C VAL A 423 14.44 13.14 34.17
N SER A 424 15.66 12.60 34.23
CA SER A 424 16.90 13.38 34.42
C SER A 424 17.03 14.49 33.38
N VAL A 425 16.86 14.15 32.09
CA VAL A 425 16.93 15.12 30.98
C VAL A 425 15.86 16.19 31.09
N CYS A 426 14.61 15.82 31.43
CA CYS A 426 13.53 16.79 31.58
C CYS A 426 13.70 17.73 32.79
N GLU A 427 14.41 17.30 33.83
CA GLU A 427 14.64 18.08 35.06
C GLU A 427 15.91 18.94 34.99
N VAL A 428 16.97 18.46 34.34
CA VAL A 428 18.28 19.14 34.27
C VAL A 428 18.43 20.02 33.02
N ALA A 429 17.96 19.55 31.86
CA ALA A 429 18.19 20.25 30.60
C ALA A 429 17.11 21.29 30.33
N ALA A 430 17.51 22.55 30.17
CA ALA A 430 16.62 23.59 29.71
C ALA A 430 16.42 23.45 28.19
N ALA A 431 15.34 22.78 27.76
CA ALA A 431 14.94 22.78 26.36
C ALA A 431 14.65 24.20 25.88
N GLN A 432 15.26 24.61 24.77
CA GLN A 432 15.09 25.91 24.13
C GLN A 432 14.38 25.72 22.78
N PHE A 433 13.19 25.13 22.85
CA PHE A 433 12.45 24.75 21.65
C PHE A 433 12.21 25.96 20.74
N ALA A 434 12.63 25.84 19.48
CA ALA A 434 12.32 26.79 18.42
C ALA A 434 12.01 26.07 17.11
N PRO A 435 11.00 26.51 16.33
CA PRO A 435 10.75 25.99 14.98
C PRO A 435 11.96 26.21 14.04
N LEU A 436 12.06 25.43 12.97
CA LEU A 436 13.22 25.44 12.07
C LEU A 436 13.37 26.76 11.30
N TYR A 437 12.25 27.40 10.99
CA TYR A 437 12.15 28.62 10.19
C TYR A 437 11.04 29.54 10.71
N GLU A 438 11.17 30.84 10.47
CA GLU A 438 10.17 31.85 10.84
C GLU A 438 8.94 31.84 9.91
N ASP A 439 7.80 32.33 10.41
CA ASP A 439 6.56 32.46 9.63
C ASP A 439 6.70 33.44 8.45
N SER A 440 7.53 34.47 8.61
CA SER A 440 7.82 35.52 7.62
C SER A 440 8.62 35.02 6.41
N LEU A 441 9.28 33.86 6.52
CA LEU A 441 10.13 33.34 5.46
C LEU A 441 9.28 32.98 4.22
N PRO A 442 9.71 33.34 2.99
CA PRO A 442 9.01 32.97 1.77
C PRO A 442 8.79 31.46 1.68
N LEU A 443 7.67 31.04 1.09
CA LEU A 443 7.25 29.64 1.07
C LEU A 443 8.28 28.73 0.42
N PHE A 444 8.88 29.17 -0.69
CA PHE A 444 9.92 28.39 -1.36
C PHE A 444 11.20 28.27 -0.51
N GLU A 445 11.54 29.30 0.25
CA GLU A 445 12.69 29.28 1.16
C GLU A 445 12.43 28.42 2.41
N LYS A 446 11.17 28.32 2.88
CA LYS A 446 10.77 27.33 3.89
C LYS A 446 10.99 25.90 3.39
N ILE A 447 10.58 25.60 2.16
CA ILE A 447 10.82 24.29 1.51
C ILE A 447 12.33 24.00 1.43
N LYS A 448 13.11 24.99 0.98
CA LYS A 448 14.58 24.87 0.88
C LYS A 448 15.23 24.68 2.24
N SER A 449 14.75 25.34 3.27
CA SER A 449 15.24 25.20 4.65
C SER A 449 15.07 23.76 5.13
N ILE A 450 13.90 23.15 4.95
CA ILE A 450 13.68 21.75 5.32
C ILE A 450 14.62 20.83 4.52
N ALA A 451 14.67 20.99 3.19
CA ALA A 451 15.46 20.13 2.33
C ALA A 451 16.98 20.17 2.65
N THR A 452 17.53 21.37 2.86
CA THR A 452 18.98 21.53 3.12
C THR A 452 19.33 21.21 4.58
N ARG A 453 18.51 21.65 5.54
CA ARG A 453 18.82 21.53 6.97
C ARG A 453 18.40 20.21 7.59
N ILE A 454 17.34 19.55 7.10
CA ILE A 454 16.89 18.26 7.63
C ILE A 454 17.33 17.12 6.72
N TYR A 455 17.15 17.26 5.39
CA TYR A 455 17.46 16.17 4.46
C TYR A 455 18.91 16.15 4.01
N ARG A 456 19.66 17.23 4.22
CA ARG A 456 21.02 17.44 3.68
C ARG A 456 21.04 17.31 2.15
N ALA A 457 19.98 17.82 1.50
CA ALA A 457 19.93 18.02 0.06
C ALA A 457 20.78 19.22 -0.34
N ASP A 458 21.37 19.18 -1.53
CA ASP A 458 22.15 20.29 -2.09
C ASP A 458 21.25 21.44 -2.51
N ASP A 459 20.09 21.13 -3.09
CA ASP A 459 19.08 22.13 -3.47
C ASP A 459 17.68 21.51 -3.66
N VAL A 460 16.70 22.37 -3.97
CA VAL A 460 15.33 22.01 -4.32
C VAL A 460 15.04 22.38 -5.77
N ALA A 461 14.62 21.39 -6.57
CA ALA A 461 14.21 21.60 -7.96
C ALA A 461 12.68 21.76 -8.05
N ALA A 462 12.21 22.85 -8.63
CA ALA A 462 10.79 23.10 -8.85
C ALA A 462 10.56 23.92 -10.11
N ASP A 463 9.57 23.50 -10.91
CA ASP A 463 9.17 24.18 -12.15
C ASP A 463 8.65 25.60 -11.90
N THR A 464 8.75 26.45 -12.92
CA THR A 464 8.25 27.84 -12.89
C THR A 464 6.79 27.93 -12.46
N ARG A 465 5.94 26.97 -12.88
CA ARG A 465 4.53 26.89 -12.50
C ARG A 465 4.36 26.80 -10.97
N ILE A 466 5.16 25.95 -10.32
CA ILE A 466 5.09 25.72 -8.87
C ILE A 466 5.58 26.96 -8.12
N ARG A 467 6.69 27.56 -8.58
CA ARG A 467 7.22 28.80 -7.99
C ARG A 467 6.21 29.95 -8.09
N ASN A 468 5.52 30.08 -9.23
CA ASN A 468 4.48 31.09 -9.40
C ASN A 468 3.27 30.81 -8.50
N GLN A 469 2.84 29.55 -8.38
CA GLN A 469 1.72 29.18 -7.49
C GLN A 469 2.01 29.54 -6.02
N LEU A 470 3.23 29.30 -5.54
CA LEU A 470 3.63 29.68 -4.18
C LEU A 470 3.60 31.21 -4.00
N ARG A 471 4.08 32.00 -4.96
CA ARG A 471 4.02 33.47 -4.92
C ARG A 471 2.59 34.00 -4.95
N GLU A 472 1.71 33.37 -5.72
CA GLU A 472 0.29 33.69 -5.74
C GLU A 472 -0.33 33.48 -4.35
N TRP A 473 0.01 32.39 -3.67
CA TRP A 473 -0.46 32.14 -2.30
C TRP A 473 0.15 33.08 -1.26
N GLU A 474 1.42 33.48 -1.42
CA GLU A 474 2.01 34.55 -0.59
C GLU A 474 1.21 35.85 -0.71
N THR A 475 0.89 36.24 -1.95
CA THR A 475 0.11 37.45 -2.24
C THR A 475 -1.33 37.35 -1.73
N ALA A 476 -1.91 36.14 -1.77
CA ALA A 476 -3.23 35.84 -1.24
C ALA A 476 -3.27 35.71 0.31
N GLY A 477 -2.15 35.97 1.00
CA GLY A 477 -2.08 35.99 2.47
C GLY A 477 -1.71 34.65 3.12
N PHE A 478 -1.45 33.59 2.34
CA PHE A 478 -1.05 32.27 2.85
C PHE A 478 0.47 32.12 3.04
N GLY A 479 1.25 33.16 2.82
CA GLY A 479 2.72 33.12 2.93
C GLY A 479 3.25 32.72 4.31
N HIS A 480 2.46 32.97 5.37
CA HIS A 480 2.80 32.65 6.75
C HIS A 480 2.65 31.17 7.09
N LEU A 481 1.98 30.37 6.25
CA LEU A 481 1.70 28.96 6.56
C LEU A 481 3.00 28.12 6.61
N PRO A 482 3.03 27.08 7.47
CA PRO A 482 4.12 26.11 7.49
C PRO A 482 4.02 25.11 6.33
N ILE A 483 5.13 24.42 6.08
CA ILE A 483 5.29 23.46 4.99
C ILE A 483 5.12 22.04 5.52
N CYS A 484 4.37 21.21 4.79
CA CYS A 484 4.25 19.77 5.02
C CYS A 484 4.89 19.01 3.84
N MET A 485 6.15 18.60 4.01
CA MET A 485 6.88 17.84 3.00
C MET A 485 6.31 16.43 2.84
N ALA A 486 6.01 16.04 1.62
CA ALA A 486 5.42 14.75 1.30
C ALA A 486 6.35 13.99 0.32
N LYS A 487 7.27 13.22 0.92
CA LYS A 487 8.28 12.38 0.25
C LYS A 487 8.25 10.95 0.80
N THR A 488 9.09 10.08 0.25
CA THR A 488 9.30 8.74 0.81
C THR A 488 9.81 8.82 2.26
N GLN A 489 9.29 7.95 3.12
CA GLN A 489 9.75 7.80 4.50
C GLN A 489 11.06 7.00 4.62
N TYR A 490 11.42 6.23 3.58
CA TYR A 490 12.51 5.26 3.63
C TYR A 490 13.92 5.88 3.46
N SER A 491 14.01 7.16 3.11
CA SER A 491 15.26 7.88 2.87
C SER A 491 15.10 9.35 3.24
N PHE A 492 16.20 10.02 3.60
CA PHE A 492 16.27 11.48 3.64
C PHE A 492 16.03 12.11 2.24
N SER A 493 16.45 11.41 1.18
CA SER A 493 16.22 11.83 -0.20
C SER A 493 14.79 11.51 -0.67
N THR A 494 14.48 11.81 -1.93
CA THR A 494 13.24 11.36 -2.58
C THR A 494 13.32 9.96 -3.17
N ASP A 495 14.49 9.32 -3.16
CA ASP A 495 14.72 7.96 -3.63
C ASP A 495 14.73 6.97 -2.44
N PRO A 496 13.77 6.02 -2.35
CA PRO A 496 13.70 5.06 -1.26
C PRO A 496 14.88 4.07 -1.21
N SER A 497 15.66 3.93 -2.28
CA SER A 497 16.82 3.03 -2.33
C SER A 497 18.06 3.63 -1.66
N LEU A 498 18.14 4.96 -1.55
CA LEU A 498 19.26 5.67 -0.93
C LEU A 498 19.14 5.68 0.59
N ARG A 499 19.59 4.60 1.24
CA ARG A 499 19.58 4.45 2.71
C ARG A 499 20.76 5.13 3.39
N GLY A 500 20.78 5.10 4.73
CA GLY A 500 21.84 5.73 5.51
C GLY A 500 21.65 7.24 5.59
N ALA A 501 22.70 8.00 5.30
CA ALA A 501 22.71 9.46 5.33
C ALA A 501 23.22 9.99 3.98
N PRO A 502 22.42 9.93 2.90
CA PRO A 502 22.88 10.30 1.57
C PRO A 502 23.22 11.80 1.49
N ILE A 503 24.11 12.16 0.57
CA ILE A 503 24.54 13.54 0.28
C ILE A 503 24.56 13.73 -1.25
N GLY A 504 24.65 14.95 -1.75
CA GLY A 504 24.75 15.18 -3.20
C GLY A 504 23.43 14.99 -3.94
N HIS A 505 22.28 15.08 -3.25
CA HIS A 505 20.97 14.84 -3.83
C HIS A 505 20.11 16.11 -3.88
N ILE A 506 19.23 16.18 -4.86
CA ILE A 506 18.28 17.28 -5.05
C ILE A 506 16.87 16.79 -4.69
N VAL A 507 16.07 17.65 -4.07
CA VAL A 507 14.66 17.35 -3.79
C VAL A 507 13.79 17.91 -4.92
N PRO A 508 13.25 17.07 -5.82
CA PRO A 508 12.27 17.53 -6.80
C PRO A 508 10.92 17.81 -6.13
N VAL A 509 10.30 18.94 -6.49
CA VAL A 509 8.91 19.27 -6.15
C VAL A 509 8.05 19.11 -7.39
N ARG A 510 7.08 18.20 -7.34
CA ARG A 510 6.19 17.88 -8.47
C ARG A 510 4.89 18.66 -8.41
N GLU A 511 4.37 18.86 -7.21
CA GLU A 511 3.07 19.49 -6.97
C GLU A 511 3.07 20.17 -5.59
N VAL A 512 2.27 21.22 -5.45
CA VAL A 512 1.96 21.84 -4.16
C VAL A 512 0.45 21.92 -4.00
N ARG A 513 -0.04 21.66 -2.79
CA ARG A 513 -1.47 21.74 -2.44
C ARG A 513 -1.65 22.62 -1.20
N LEU A 514 -2.68 23.45 -1.21
CA LEU A 514 -3.04 24.29 -0.07
C LEU A 514 -4.11 23.57 0.77
N SER A 515 -3.78 23.25 2.02
CA SER A 515 -4.76 22.80 3.02
C SER A 515 -5.10 23.98 3.92
N ALA A 516 -5.98 24.85 3.43
CA ALA A 516 -6.29 26.14 4.05
C ALA A 516 -6.93 25.99 5.44
N GLY A 517 -7.82 25.02 5.65
CA GLY A 517 -8.46 24.79 6.93
C GLY A 517 -7.50 24.20 7.97
N ALA A 518 -6.67 23.24 7.55
CA ALA A 518 -5.62 22.72 8.42
C ALA A 518 -4.51 23.77 8.66
N GLY A 519 -4.32 24.66 7.70
CA GLY A 519 -3.40 25.79 7.74
C GLY A 519 -1.95 25.39 7.48
N PHE A 520 -1.69 24.64 6.41
CA PHE A 520 -0.33 24.34 5.92
C PHE A 520 -0.33 24.08 4.41
N ILE A 521 0.85 24.11 3.80
CA ILE A 521 1.05 23.79 2.37
C ILE A 521 1.71 22.44 2.23
N VAL A 522 1.06 21.52 1.51
CA VAL A 522 1.58 20.19 1.21
C VAL A 522 2.47 20.27 -0.01
N VAL A 523 3.71 19.80 0.12
CA VAL A 523 4.73 19.84 -0.94
C VAL A 523 5.04 18.41 -1.36
N ILE A 524 4.60 18.04 -2.56
CA ILE A 524 4.65 16.68 -3.07
C ILE A 524 5.93 16.48 -3.88
N CYS A 525 6.80 15.59 -3.41
CA CYS A 525 8.09 15.33 -4.02
C CYS A 525 8.14 14.03 -4.85
N GLY A 526 7.20 13.10 -4.63
CA GLY A 526 7.13 11.82 -5.32
C GLY A 526 5.69 11.37 -5.53
N ASP A 527 5.50 10.11 -5.93
CA ASP A 527 4.17 9.55 -6.13
C ASP A 527 3.55 9.17 -4.78
N ILE A 528 2.61 10.00 -4.30
CA ILE A 528 1.93 9.75 -3.04
C ILE A 528 0.59 9.07 -3.27
N MET A 529 0.41 7.93 -2.63
CA MET A 529 -0.83 7.17 -2.68
C MET A 529 -1.78 7.62 -1.57
N THR A 530 -2.82 8.36 -1.93
CA THR A 530 -3.90 8.80 -1.01
C THR A 530 -5.02 7.78 -0.88
N MET A 531 -5.11 6.81 -1.80
CA MET A 531 -6.03 5.68 -1.74
C MET A 531 -5.26 4.37 -1.99
N PRO A 532 -4.91 3.62 -0.92
CA PRO A 532 -4.25 2.33 -1.05
C PRO A 532 -5.13 1.32 -1.78
N GLY A 533 -4.53 0.29 -2.35
CA GLY A 533 -5.27 -0.84 -2.93
C GLY A 533 -4.99 -2.13 -2.16
N LEU A 534 -5.97 -3.01 -2.09
CA LEU A 534 -5.77 -4.36 -1.56
C LEU A 534 -4.70 -5.13 -2.37
N PRO A 535 -3.87 -5.98 -1.71
CA PRO A 535 -2.88 -6.82 -2.37
C PRO A 535 -3.52 -8.02 -3.10
N VAL A 536 -2.75 -8.72 -3.95
CA VAL A 536 -3.19 -9.98 -4.57
C VAL A 536 -3.26 -11.06 -3.50
N CYS A 537 -4.41 -11.73 -3.36
CA CYS A 537 -4.63 -12.66 -2.26
C CYS A 537 -4.31 -14.12 -2.62
N ARG A 538 -3.30 -14.69 -1.95
CA ARG A 538 -3.33 -16.10 -1.50
C ARG A 538 -3.86 -16.23 -0.06
N GLN A 539 -4.31 -15.12 0.54
CA GLN A 539 -4.60 -14.98 1.98
C GLN A 539 -5.95 -14.31 2.27
N HIS A 540 -6.96 -14.39 1.39
CA HIS A 540 -8.34 -14.20 1.83
C HIS A 540 -8.78 -15.47 2.56
N LYS A 541 -8.18 -15.75 3.71
CA LYS A 541 -9.03 -16.18 4.82
C LYS A 541 -9.69 -14.90 5.26
N ALA A 542 -10.89 -14.62 4.75
CA ALA A 542 -11.78 -13.70 5.41
C ALA A 542 -11.73 -14.04 6.90
N SER A 543 -11.55 -13.02 7.75
CA SER A 543 -11.66 -13.13 9.20
C SER A 543 -12.97 -13.85 9.48
N VAL A 544 -12.90 -15.15 9.77
CA VAL A 544 -14.10 -15.91 10.11
C VAL A 544 -14.43 -15.47 11.53
N LEU A 545 -15.44 -14.62 11.67
CA LEU A 545 -16.18 -14.52 12.91
C LEU A 545 -16.77 -15.91 13.14
N MET A 546 -16.10 -16.73 13.94
CA MET A 546 -16.70 -17.96 14.43
C MET A 546 -17.92 -17.55 15.25
N LEU A 547 -18.99 -18.33 15.20
CA LEU A 547 -20.25 -18.19 15.98
C LEU A 547 -20.03 -18.11 17.52
N THR A 548 -18.78 -18.05 18.00
CA THR A 548 -18.35 -17.87 19.37
C THR A 548 -18.05 -16.41 19.75
N GLY A 549 -18.18 -15.45 18.82
CA GLY A 549 -18.02 -14.01 19.12
C GLY A 549 -16.56 -13.53 19.25
N LYS A 550 -15.56 -14.33 18.83
CA LYS A 550 -14.14 -13.95 18.81
C LYS A 550 -13.63 -13.82 17.37
N LEU A 551 -12.93 -12.72 17.07
CA LEU A 551 -12.24 -12.53 15.80
C LEU A 551 -11.07 -13.53 15.66
N LYS A 552 -10.79 -14.04 14.47
CA LYS A 552 -9.60 -14.86 14.18
C LYS A 552 -8.90 -14.30 12.95
N ASP A 553 -7.57 -14.25 12.98
CA ASP A 553 -6.69 -13.92 11.85
C ASP A 553 -6.59 -12.44 11.39
N CYS A 554 -7.07 -11.45 12.16
CA CYS A 554 -6.87 -10.01 11.85
C CYS A 554 -5.48 -9.47 12.21
N PHE A 555 -4.66 -10.23 12.94
CA PHE A 555 -3.37 -9.82 13.46
C PHE A 555 -2.34 -10.92 13.23
N ASP A 556 -1.09 -10.53 12.95
CA ASP A 556 0.05 -11.35 12.53
C ASP A 556 -0.09 -12.88 12.71
N SER A 557 -0.33 -13.59 11.60
CA SER A 557 -0.28 -15.06 11.55
C SER A 557 1.08 -15.52 10.99
N PRO A 558 1.87 -16.34 11.72
CA PRO A 558 2.92 -17.16 11.14
C PRO A 558 2.32 -18.22 10.20
N PRO A 559 3.10 -18.84 9.30
CA PRO A 559 2.63 -19.92 8.43
C PRO A 559 2.08 -21.08 9.26
N LEU A 560 0.84 -21.48 8.99
CA LEU A 560 0.15 -22.58 9.64
C LEU A 560 0.71 -23.93 9.14
N ALA A 561 1.96 -24.24 9.48
CA ALA A 561 2.61 -25.51 9.18
C ALA A 561 2.48 -26.56 10.32
N SER A 562 1.81 -26.24 11.44
CA SER A 562 1.79 -27.12 12.63
C SER A 562 0.43 -27.75 12.99
N TRP A 563 -0.60 -27.63 12.14
CA TRP A 563 -1.95 -28.15 12.45
C TRP A 563 -2.47 -29.24 11.49
N ILE A 564 -1.71 -29.65 10.48
CA ILE A 564 -2.07 -30.78 9.57
C ILE A 564 -1.26 -32.04 9.92
N SER A 565 -1.13 -32.36 11.21
CA SER A 565 -0.52 -33.62 11.68
C SER A 565 -1.40 -34.43 12.64
N ARG A 566 -2.66 -34.03 12.88
CA ARG A 566 -3.57 -34.74 13.81
C ARG A 566 -4.81 -35.38 13.19
N PHE A 567 -4.91 -35.49 11.87
CA PHE A 567 -6.08 -36.13 11.22
C PHE A 567 -5.74 -37.12 10.09
N ARG A 568 -4.62 -37.84 10.20
CA ARG A 568 -4.38 -39.08 9.42
C ARG A 568 -3.82 -40.17 10.31
N GLN A 569 -4.66 -40.73 11.19
CA GLN A 569 -4.51 -42.10 11.63
C GLN A 569 -5.46 -42.96 10.78
N GLY A 570 -4.91 -43.97 10.10
CA GLY A 570 -5.71 -44.97 9.40
C GLY A 570 -5.03 -45.56 8.17
N SER A 571 -3.98 -46.36 8.39
CA SER A 571 -3.65 -47.63 7.72
C SER A 571 -2.15 -47.77 7.47
N LEU A 572 -1.55 -48.69 8.25
CA LEU A 572 -0.19 -49.19 8.13
C LEU A 572 0.04 -49.93 6.81
N LEU A 573 1.27 -49.84 6.28
CA LEU A 573 2.09 -50.98 5.85
C LEU A 573 3.58 -50.59 6.00
N SER A 574 4.32 -51.47 6.67
CA SER A 574 5.77 -51.57 6.97
C SER A 574 6.72 -51.16 5.82
N MET A 575 8.01 -50.81 5.95
CA MET A 575 9.06 -50.82 6.99
C MET A 575 10.30 -50.16 6.33
N ASN A 576 11.03 -49.26 7.00
CA ASN A 576 12.47 -49.41 7.35
C ASN A 576 13.08 -48.09 7.87
N PRO A 577 13.97 -48.15 8.89
CA PRO A 577 14.62 -46.98 9.47
C PRO A 577 16.02 -46.79 8.88
N ASP A 578 16.15 -46.00 7.82
CA ASP A 578 17.44 -45.48 7.36
C ASP A 578 17.22 -44.27 6.45
N GLU A 579 17.18 -43.06 7.02
CA GLU A 579 17.41 -41.82 6.26
C GLU A 579 17.93 -40.70 7.19
N LYS A 580 18.98 -41.01 7.94
CA LYS A 580 19.98 -40.01 8.33
C LYS A 580 20.94 -39.84 7.14
N GLN A 581 20.58 -38.99 6.18
CA GLN A 581 21.47 -38.25 5.26
C GLN A 581 20.65 -37.66 4.09
N ALA A 582 20.03 -36.50 4.31
CA ALA A 582 19.77 -35.59 3.20
C ALA A 582 20.92 -34.58 3.18
N LYS A 583 21.94 -34.90 2.38
CA LYS A 583 23.06 -34.02 2.04
C LYS A 583 22.53 -32.68 1.53
N SER A 584 23.26 -31.63 1.87
CA SER A 584 23.30 -30.35 1.17
C SER A 584 23.09 -30.53 -0.33
N LEU A 585 22.08 -29.85 -0.88
CA LEU A 585 22.03 -29.61 -2.31
C LEU A 585 23.19 -28.68 -2.66
N ASP A 586 24.27 -29.28 -3.17
CA ASP A 586 25.37 -28.56 -3.80
C ASP A 586 24.78 -27.59 -4.84
N ALA A 587 24.90 -26.30 -4.56
CA ALA A 587 24.86 -25.29 -5.59
C ALA A 587 26.08 -25.52 -6.49
N CYS A 588 25.91 -26.35 -7.51
CA CYS A 588 26.88 -26.45 -8.59
C CYS A 588 27.05 -25.04 -9.15
N GLU A 589 28.22 -24.43 -8.99
CA GLU A 589 28.60 -23.16 -9.61
C GLU A 589 28.54 -23.35 -11.13
N LEU A 590 27.36 -23.16 -11.71
CA LEU A 590 27.14 -23.25 -13.14
C LEU A 590 27.81 -22.02 -13.77
N THR A 591 28.97 -22.24 -14.39
CA THR A 591 29.69 -21.18 -15.10
C THR A 591 28.77 -20.54 -16.13
N PRO A 592 28.61 -19.19 -16.12
CA PRO A 592 27.68 -18.54 -17.02
C PRO A 592 28.08 -18.71 -18.47
N ILE A 593 27.11 -19.03 -19.32
CA ILE A 593 27.33 -19.12 -20.77
C ILE A 593 27.51 -17.69 -21.31
N THR A 594 28.65 -17.45 -21.96
CA THR A 594 29.02 -16.14 -22.49
C THR A 594 28.91 -16.04 -24.01
N SER A 595 28.83 -17.17 -24.73
CA SER A 595 28.92 -17.21 -26.19
C SER A 595 27.60 -17.49 -26.88
N VAL A 596 27.26 -16.67 -27.87
CA VAL A 596 26.14 -16.87 -28.80
C VAL A 596 26.31 -18.14 -29.65
N ALA A 597 27.53 -18.67 -29.76
CA ALA A 597 27.83 -19.89 -30.52
C ALA A 597 27.41 -21.18 -29.80
N ASN A 598 27.07 -21.10 -28.50
CA ASN A 598 26.64 -22.22 -27.67
C ASN A 598 25.39 -22.92 -28.26
N ALA A 599 25.37 -24.25 -28.21
CA ALA A 599 24.31 -25.05 -28.83
C ALA A 599 22.92 -24.81 -28.22
N GLU A 600 22.83 -24.65 -26.90
CA GLU A 600 21.55 -24.36 -26.20
C GLU A 600 21.06 -22.94 -26.54
N VAL A 601 21.97 -21.96 -26.62
CA VAL A 601 21.62 -20.58 -27.00
C VAL A 601 21.15 -20.50 -28.46
N LYS A 602 21.81 -21.22 -29.38
CA LYS A 602 21.35 -21.35 -30.77
C LYS A 602 19.97 -21.97 -30.88
N LEU A 603 19.72 -23.04 -30.11
CA LEU A 603 18.43 -23.71 -30.06
C LEU A 603 17.33 -22.75 -29.59
N LEU A 604 17.52 -22.07 -28.46
CA LEU A 604 16.52 -21.15 -27.93
C LEU A 604 16.27 -19.96 -28.87
N ARG A 605 17.32 -19.39 -29.47
CA ARG A 605 17.16 -18.30 -30.46
C ARG A 605 16.37 -18.74 -31.69
N SER A 606 16.53 -19.99 -32.12
CA SER A 606 15.78 -20.53 -33.27
C SER A 606 14.29 -20.69 -32.98
N LEU A 607 13.87 -20.79 -31.71
CA LEU A 607 12.44 -20.86 -31.33
C LEU A 607 11.65 -19.57 -31.61
N HIS A 608 12.30 -18.50 -32.08
CA HIS A 608 11.59 -17.34 -32.64
C HIS A 608 10.95 -17.64 -34.00
N GLU A 609 11.43 -18.66 -34.69
CA GLU A 609 10.91 -19.08 -35.99
C GLU A 609 9.95 -20.29 -35.85
N ARG A 610 8.78 -20.20 -36.51
CA ARG A 610 7.71 -21.21 -36.45
C ARG A 610 8.19 -22.63 -36.78
N LYS A 611 9.09 -22.77 -37.76
CA LYS A 611 9.65 -24.07 -38.18
C LYS A 611 10.33 -24.81 -37.03
N TYR A 612 11.10 -24.11 -36.20
CA TYR A 612 11.82 -24.73 -35.09
C TYR A 612 10.91 -25.00 -33.90
N ARG A 613 9.91 -24.14 -33.63
CA ARG A 613 8.85 -24.44 -32.66
C ARG A 613 8.09 -25.71 -33.02
N ARG A 614 7.68 -25.89 -34.28
CA ARG A 614 7.03 -27.12 -34.76
C ARG A 614 7.94 -28.35 -34.65
N LYS A 615 9.23 -28.21 -34.99
CA LYS A 615 10.20 -29.32 -34.93
C LYS A 615 10.49 -29.77 -33.49
N THR A 616 10.59 -28.83 -32.55
CA THR A 616 10.95 -29.11 -31.15
C THR A 616 9.74 -29.37 -30.26
N GLY A 617 8.56 -28.89 -30.66
CA GLY A 617 7.39 -28.82 -29.81
C GLY A 617 7.52 -27.79 -28.68
N TRP A 618 8.53 -26.91 -28.71
CA TRP A 618 8.80 -25.94 -27.65
C TRP A 618 8.48 -24.51 -28.07
N PHE A 619 8.26 -23.65 -27.08
CA PHE A 619 8.09 -22.21 -27.28
C PHE A 619 8.66 -21.42 -26.11
N LEU A 620 8.92 -20.13 -26.33
CA LEU A 620 9.49 -19.25 -25.32
C LEU A 620 8.40 -18.42 -24.64
N ALA A 621 8.48 -18.34 -23.31
CA ALA A 621 7.75 -17.37 -22.51
C ALA A 621 8.77 -16.49 -21.77
N GLU A 622 8.67 -15.19 -21.97
CA GLU A 622 9.61 -14.20 -21.43
C GLU A 622 8.99 -13.49 -20.23
N GLY A 623 9.75 -13.41 -19.15
CA GLY A 623 9.37 -12.69 -17.95
C GLY A 623 8.99 -13.57 -16.78
N MET A 624 9.36 -13.10 -15.58
CA MET A 624 9.16 -13.80 -14.32
C MET A 624 7.68 -14.11 -14.05
N ARG A 625 6.78 -13.20 -14.44
CA ARG A 625 5.34 -13.37 -14.26
C ARG A 625 4.81 -14.55 -15.07
N ILE A 626 5.07 -14.57 -16.37
CA ILE A 626 4.54 -15.58 -17.30
C ILE A 626 5.10 -16.96 -16.95
N CYS A 627 6.40 -17.05 -16.64
CA CYS A 627 7.00 -18.33 -16.24
C CYS A 627 6.45 -18.86 -14.90
N LYS A 628 6.17 -18.00 -13.92
CA LYS A 628 5.56 -18.40 -12.64
C LYS A 628 4.11 -18.86 -12.81
N GLU A 629 3.37 -18.20 -13.69
CA GLU A 629 1.98 -18.56 -14.01
C GLU A 629 1.91 -19.94 -14.68
N ALA A 630 2.79 -20.19 -15.66
CA ALA A 630 2.94 -21.51 -16.27
C ALA A 630 3.18 -22.61 -15.22
N LEU A 631 4.08 -22.38 -14.26
CA LEU A 631 4.34 -23.33 -13.17
C LEU A 631 3.13 -23.60 -12.28
N GLN A 632 2.35 -22.56 -11.96
CA GLN A 632 1.14 -22.72 -11.13
C GLN A 632 0.09 -23.57 -11.82
N LEU A 633 0.02 -23.51 -13.15
CA LEU A 633 -0.84 -24.34 -13.98
C LEU A 633 -0.24 -25.75 -14.24
N GLY A 634 0.89 -26.08 -13.60
CA GLY A 634 1.54 -27.39 -13.73
C GLY A 634 2.43 -27.54 -14.97
N HIS A 635 2.74 -26.44 -15.67
CA HIS A 635 3.66 -26.46 -16.81
C HIS A 635 5.09 -26.18 -16.34
N ALA A 636 5.89 -27.23 -16.21
CA ALA A 636 7.31 -27.08 -15.92
C ALA A 636 8.10 -26.66 -17.18
N PRO A 637 9.02 -25.68 -17.08
CA PRO A 637 9.86 -25.32 -18.21
C PRO A 637 10.91 -26.41 -18.49
N VAL A 638 11.11 -26.72 -19.76
CA VAL A 638 12.17 -27.63 -20.23
C VAL A 638 13.54 -26.95 -20.23
N ARG A 639 13.56 -25.62 -20.35
CA ARG A 639 14.76 -24.78 -20.17
C ARG A 639 14.41 -23.52 -19.40
N ILE A 640 15.30 -23.10 -18.52
CA ILE A 640 15.26 -21.75 -17.94
C ILE A 640 16.57 -21.06 -18.25
N VAL A 641 16.47 -19.84 -18.77
CA VAL A 641 17.59 -18.93 -18.99
C VAL A 641 17.40 -17.69 -18.12
N TYR A 642 18.45 -17.29 -17.42
CA TYR A 642 18.44 -16.12 -16.54
C TYR A 642 19.81 -15.46 -16.51
N ALA A 643 19.85 -14.19 -16.12
CA ALA A 643 21.11 -13.46 -15.94
C ALA A 643 21.85 -13.98 -14.70
N ALA A 644 23.11 -14.40 -14.87
CA ALA A 644 23.95 -14.91 -13.78
C ALA A 644 24.19 -13.86 -12.69
N GLY A 645 24.34 -14.30 -11.44
CA GLY A 645 24.49 -13.42 -10.26
C GLY A 645 23.16 -12.94 -9.67
N ARG A 646 22.03 -13.49 -10.14
CA ARG A 646 20.67 -13.15 -9.70
C ARG A 646 19.89 -14.36 -9.18
N GLU A 647 20.58 -15.44 -8.85
CA GLU A 647 20.03 -16.73 -8.41
C GLU A 647 19.14 -16.59 -7.16
N ALA A 648 19.44 -15.59 -6.32
CA ALA A 648 18.71 -15.28 -5.09
C ALA A 648 17.44 -14.43 -5.30
N GLU A 649 17.10 -14.02 -6.54
CA GLU A 649 15.90 -13.22 -6.79
C GLU A 649 14.60 -13.98 -6.41
N PRO A 650 13.65 -13.33 -5.71
CA PRO A 650 12.41 -13.96 -5.25
C PRO A 650 11.62 -14.66 -6.37
N GLY A 651 11.63 -16.00 -6.31
CA GLY A 651 10.88 -16.91 -7.17
C GLY A 651 11.54 -17.31 -8.49
N LEU A 652 12.77 -16.85 -8.76
CA LEU A 652 13.64 -17.50 -9.74
C LEU A 652 14.10 -18.87 -9.22
N SER A 653 14.40 -18.97 -7.93
CA SER A 653 14.77 -20.22 -7.25
C SER A 653 13.69 -21.31 -7.38
N THR A 654 12.41 -20.95 -7.25
CA THR A 654 11.28 -21.87 -7.45
C THR A 654 11.21 -22.37 -8.90
N LEU A 655 11.50 -21.47 -9.85
CA LEU A 655 11.54 -21.76 -11.27
C LEU A 655 12.68 -22.72 -11.62
N ILE A 656 13.88 -22.45 -11.11
CA ILE A 656 15.06 -23.30 -11.23
C ILE A 656 14.78 -24.69 -10.66
N ALA A 657 14.26 -24.76 -9.43
CA ALA A 657 13.95 -26.03 -8.78
C ALA A 657 12.89 -26.84 -9.54
N ALA A 658 11.84 -26.19 -10.05
CA ALA A 658 10.81 -26.85 -10.83
C ALA A 658 11.36 -27.37 -12.18
N CYS A 659 12.20 -26.59 -12.85
CA CYS A 659 12.88 -27.01 -14.08
C CYS A 659 13.77 -28.23 -13.86
N GLN A 660 14.59 -28.22 -12.80
CA GLN A 660 15.46 -29.34 -12.44
C GLN A 660 14.66 -30.58 -12.07
N LYS A 661 13.57 -30.42 -11.29
CA LYS A 661 12.69 -31.52 -10.89
C LYS A 661 12.01 -32.20 -12.08
N SER A 662 11.71 -31.46 -13.15
CA SER A 662 11.15 -32.01 -14.39
C SER A 662 12.22 -32.50 -15.38
N GLY A 663 13.49 -32.58 -14.98
CA GLY A 663 14.61 -32.97 -15.86
C GLY A 663 15.00 -31.93 -16.91
N GLY A 664 14.53 -30.68 -16.76
CA GLY A 664 14.90 -29.53 -17.59
C GLY A 664 16.30 -29.01 -17.27
N ARG A 665 16.85 -28.19 -18.17
CA ARG A 665 18.19 -27.59 -17.97
C ARG A 665 18.10 -26.12 -17.59
N VAL A 666 18.93 -25.74 -16.64
CA VAL A 666 19.05 -24.39 -16.10
C VAL A 666 20.31 -23.76 -16.68
N LEU A 667 20.17 -22.59 -17.31
CA LEU A 667 21.19 -21.95 -18.14
C LEU A 667 21.46 -20.53 -17.64
N PRO A 668 22.39 -20.32 -16.69
CA PRO A 668 22.88 -18.98 -16.40
C PRO A 668 23.61 -18.41 -17.62
N VAL A 669 23.26 -17.19 -18.01
CA VAL A 669 23.89 -16.47 -19.14
C VAL A 669 24.30 -15.07 -18.70
N THR A 670 25.16 -14.41 -19.47
CA THR A 670 25.39 -12.97 -19.26
C THR A 670 24.16 -12.15 -19.66
N GLU A 671 23.98 -10.98 -19.04
CA GLU A 671 22.86 -10.07 -19.35
C GLU A 671 22.83 -9.68 -20.84
N HIS A 672 24.01 -9.45 -21.43
CA HIS A 672 24.16 -9.20 -22.87
C HIS A 672 23.71 -10.39 -23.73
N LEU A 673 23.91 -11.63 -23.28
CA LEU A 673 23.49 -12.80 -24.03
C LEU A 673 21.97 -13.06 -23.89
N LEU A 674 21.40 -12.76 -22.72
CA LEU A 674 19.96 -12.84 -22.46
C LEU A 674 19.17 -11.93 -23.42
N SER A 675 19.63 -10.70 -23.65
CA SER A 675 18.97 -9.78 -24.60
C SER A 675 19.02 -10.26 -26.05
N ARG A 676 20.11 -10.93 -26.44
CA ARG A 676 20.25 -11.57 -27.76
C ARG A 676 19.35 -12.79 -27.94
N ILE A 677 18.95 -13.44 -26.84
CA ILE A 677 17.93 -14.50 -26.85
C ILE A 677 16.53 -13.88 -26.97
N SER A 678 16.23 -12.81 -26.23
CA SER A 678 14.90 -12.17 -26.21
C SER A 678 14.56 -11.31 -27.44
N ARG A 679 15.56 -10.89 -28.23
CA ARG A 679 15.43 -9.94 -29.36
C ARG A 679 14.84 -8.57 -28.96
N LYS A 680 14.97 -8.16 -27.69
CA LYS A 680 14.54 -6.85 -27.15
C LYS A 680 15.70 -6.06 -26.55
N ASP A 681 15.62 -4.74 -26.62
CA ASP A 681 16.59 -3.81 -26.01
C ASP A 681 16.48 -3.76 -24.47
N ASN A 682 15.33 -4.14 -23.90
CA ASN A 682 15.09 -4.25 -22.46
C ASN A 682 14.53 -5.65 -22.14
N ALA A 683 15.41 -6.65 -22.20
CA ALA A 683 15.05 -8.05 -22.00
C ALA A 683 14.58 -8.28 -20.55
N GLN A 684 13.43 -8.92 -20.39
CA GLN A 684 12.94 -9.28 -19.05
C GLN A 684 13.85 -10.35 -18.44
N MET A 685 14.00 -10.31 -17.11
CA MET A 685 15.11 -10.95 -16.36
C MET A 685 15.19 -12.49 -16.44
N VAL A 686 14.20 -13.18 -17.03
CA VAL A 686 14.16 -14.65 -17.17
C VAL A 686 13.39 -15.04 -18.43
N ILE A 687 13.84 -16.10 -19.10
CA ILE A 687 13.17 -16.72 -20.27
C ILE A 687 13.00 -18.20 -19.98
N GLY A 688 11.76 -18.70 -20.03
CA GLY A 688 11.46 -20.11 -19.95
C GLY A 688 11.10 -20.68 -21.32
N ALA A 689 11.60 -21.88 -21.64
CA ALA A 689 11.10 -22.67 -22.75
C ALA A 689 10.12 -23.73 -22.23
N PHE A 690 8.96 -23.86 -22.87
CA PHE A 690 7.86 -24.73 -22.47
C PHE A 690 7.40 -25.60 -23.64
N VAL A 691 6.75 -26.73 -23.33
CA VAL A 691 6.18 -27.65 -24.34
C VAL A 691 4.81 -27.14 -24.79
N GLN A 692 4.55 -27.16 -26.10
CA GLN A 692 3.26 -26.84 -26.70
C GLN A 692 2.21 -27.91 -26.35
N LYS A 693 0.96 -27.50 -26.19
CA LYS A 693 -0.18 -28.41 -25.96
C LYS A 693 -1.27 -28.14 -26.98
N TRP A 694 -1.53 -29.13 -27.82
CA TRP A 694 -2.58 -29.09 -28.84
C TRP A 694 -3.64 -30.13 -28.53
N THR A 695 -4.90 -29.70 -28.55
CA THR A 695 -6.08 -30.56 -28.51
C THR A 695 -6.51 -30.87 -29.94
N LYS A 696 -6.86 -32.12 -30.23
CA LYS A 696 -7.41 -32.46 -31.56
C LYS A 696 -8.84 -31.97 -31.66
N ILE A 697 -9.25 -31.49 -32.84
CA ILE A 697 -10.62 -30.98 -33.04
C ILE A 697 -11.68 -32.06 -32.75
N ASP A 698 -11.41 -33.32 -33.06
CA ASP A 698 -12.32 -34.44 -32.78
C ASP A 698 -12.52 -34.71 -31.26
N GLU A 699 -11.54 -34.33 -30.43
CA GLU A 699 -11.60 -34.49 -28.97
C GLU A 699 -12.46 -33.41 -28.29
N ILE A 700 -12.77 -32.31 -29.00
CA ILE A 700 -13.61 -31.21 -28.48
C ILE A 700 -15.04 -31.71 -28.17
N ASN A 701 -15.57 -32.61 -28.99
CA ASN A 701 -16.92 -33.17 -28.83
C ASN A 701 -16.98 -34.30 -27.78
N ALA A 702 -15.88 -35.03 -27.56
CA ALA A 702 -15.84 -36.16 -26.61
C ALA A 702 -15.69 -35.72 -25.15
N CYS A 703 -15.19 -34.49 -24.90
CA CYS A 703 -14.81 -34.01 -23.57
C CYS A 703 -15.76 -33.00 -22.93
N LEU A 704 -16.81 -32.50 -23.60
CA LEU A 704 -17.63 -31.39 -23.09
C LEU A 704 -19.13 -31.69 -23.19
N SER A 705 -19.66 -32.30 -22.13
CA SER A 705 -21.08 -32.25 -21.82
C SER A 705 -21.48 -30.81 -21.44
N SER A 706 -22.19 -30.14 -22.35
CA SER A 706 -23.32 -29.23 -22.10
C SER A 706 -23.15 -27.77 -21.59
N ALA A 707 -21.99 -27.07 -21.60
CA ALA A 707 -21.99 -25.66 -21.14
C ALA A 707 -20.85 -24.71 -21.58
N GLY A 708 -20.21 -24.89 -22.74
CA GLY A 708 -19.01 -24.10 -23.11
C GLY A 708 -19.13 -23.30 -24.41
N CYS A 709 -18.46 -22.14 -24.47
CA CYS A 709 -18.21 -21.37 -25.69
C CYS A 709 -16.79 -21.61 -26.24
N TRP A 710 -16.66 -21.93 -27.52
CA TRP A 710 -15.39 -21.98 -28.25
C TRP A 710 -15.23 -20.76 -29.15
N VAL A 711 -14.00 -20.24 -29.27
CA VAL A 711 -13.71 -19.16 -30.23
C VAL A 711 -12.97 -19.77 -31.42
N ALA A 712 -13.55 -19.68 -32.61
CA ALA A 712 -12.93 -20.12 -33.85
C ALA A 712 -12.38 -18.91 -34.61
N LEU A 713 -11.13 -19.00 -35.07
CA LEU A 713 -10.42 -17.92 -35.74
C LEU A 713 -10.07 -18.34 -37.18
N ASP A 714 -10.60 -17.62 -38.17
CA ASP A 714 -10.35 -17.85 -39.60
C ASP A 714 -9.21 -16.93 -40.10
N ARG A 715 -8.06 -17.53 -40.44
CA ARG A 715 -6.91 -16.87 -41.09
C ARG A 715 -6.45 -15.59 -40.40
N VAL A 716 -6.47 -15.54 -39.08
CA VAL A 716 -5.99 -14.39 -38.27
C VAL A 716 -4.48 -14.28 -38.38
N ARG A 717 -3.97 -13.11 -38.78
CA ARG A 717 -2.54 -12.94 -39.12
C ARG A 717 -1.74 -12.19 -38.06
N ASP A 718 -2.38 -11.35 -37.25
CA ASP A 718 -1.66 -10.55 -36.25
C ASP A 718 -1.46 -11.31 -34.92
N PRO A 719 -0.21 -11.57 -34.49
CA PRO A 719 0.07 -12.25 -33.22
C PRO A 719 -0.43 -11.47 -31.99
N GLY A 720 -0.47 -10.14 -32.05
CA GLY A 720 -0.92 -9.29 -30.95
C GLY A 720 -2.42 -9.44 -30.70
N ASN A 721 -3.21 -9.45 -31.76
CA ASN A 721 -4.64 -9.74 -31.71
C ASN A 721 -4.88 -11.16 -31.19
N LEU A 722 -4.19 -12.18 -31.73
CA LEU A 722 -4.34 -13.55 -31.26
C LEU A 722 -4.03 -13.69 -29.76
N GLY A 723 -2.94 -13.09 -29.29
CA GLY A 723 -2.60 -13.10 -27.86
C GLY A 723 -3.64 -12.36 -27.00
N THR A 724 -4.17 -11.23 -27.48
CA THR A 724 -5.22 -10.48 -26.77
C THR A 724 -6.54 -11.27 -26.72
N ILE A 725 -6.87 -11.99 -27.79
CA ILE A 725 -8.04 -12.88 -27.85
C ILE A 725 -7.86 -14.04 -26.88
N LEU A 726 -6.69 -14.69 -26.82
CA LEU A 726 -6.39 -15.72 -25.83
C LEU A 726 -6.66 -15.25 -24.41
N ARG A 727 -6.18 -14.04 -24.07
CA ARG A 727 -6.41 -13.44 -22.76
C ARG A 727 -7.88 -13.14 -22.49
N THR A 728 -8.61 -12.71 -23.51
CA THR A 728 -10.03 -12.36 -23.37
C THR A 728 -10.91 -13.59 -23.26
N ALA A 729 -10.58 -14.65 -24.00
CA ALA A 729 -11.21 -15.96 -23.95
C ALA A 729 -11.04 -16.59 -22.56
N ASP A 730 -9.83 -16.56 -22.01
CA ASP A 730 -9.54 -16.99 -20.64
C ASP A 730 -10.38 -16.23 -19.60
N ALA A 731 -10.41 -14.91 -19.71
CA ALA A 731 -11.19 -14.06 -18.80
C ALA A 731 -12.71 -14.29 -18.89
N ALA A 732 -13.21 -14.64 -20.08
CA ALA A 732 -14.62 -14.99 -20.30
C ALA A 732 -14.93 -16.47 -20.01
N ALA A 733 -13.97 -17.24 -19.48
CA ALA A 733 -14.08 -18.68 -19.26
C ALA A 733 -14.50 -19.47 -20.50
N ALA A 734 -14.06 -19.04 -21.69
CA ALA A 734 -14.25 -19.80 -22.92
C ALA A 734 -13.54 -21.15 -22.83
N ALA A 735 -14.16 -22.18 -23.39
CA ALA A 735 -13.67 -23.56 -23.34
C ALA A 735 -12.36 -23.75 -24.11
N GLY A 736 -12.11 -22.94 -25.14
CA GLY A 736 -10.87 -22.93 -25.90
C GLY A 736 -10.94 -22.13 -27.19
N ILE A 737 -9.85 -22.18 -27.95
CA ILE A 737 -9.70 -21.53 -29.25
C ILE A 737 -9.36 -22.54 -30.33
N ILE A 738 -10.06 -22.44 -31.46
CA ILE A 738 -9.81 -23.23 -32.69
C ILE A 738 -9.17 -22.32 -33.72
N LEU A 739 -7.97 -22.66 -34.18
CA LEU A 739 -7.23 -21.95 -35.22
C LEU A 739 -7.44 -22.63 -36.56
N ILE A 740 -8.08 -21.93 -37.50
CA ILE A 740 -8.44 -22.46 -38.82
C ILE A 740 -7.39 -22.05 -39.85
N ASP A 741 -6.90 -23.03 -40.60
CA ASP A 741 -5.91 -22.90 -41.68
C ASP A 741 -4.65 -22.11 -41.27
N ASP A 742 -4.31 -21.07 -42.05
CA ASP A 742 -3.08 -20.28 -41.94
C ASP A 742 -3.17 -19.17 -40.88
N CYS A 743 -3.74 -19.49 -39.72
CA CYS A 743 -3.62 -18.63 -38.56
C CYS A 743 -2.16 -18.47 -38.11
N THR A 744 -1.89 -17.30 -37.56
CA THR A 744 -0.63 -17.00 -36.90
C THR A 744 -0.39 -17.93 -35.70
N ASP A 745 0.87 -18.14 -35.36
CA ASP A 745 1.26 -19.13 -34.36
C ASP A 745 0.98 -18.62 -32.93
N PRO A 746 0.10 -19.26 -32.14
CA PRO A 746 -0.24 -18.83 -30.78
C PRO A 746 0.97 -18.93 -29.82
N TYR A 747 1.97 -19.74 -30.19
CA TYR A 747 3.20 -19.92 -29.44
C TYR A 747 4.36 -19.05 -29.95
N SER A 748 4.09 -18.09 -30.83
CA SER A 748 5.05 -17.02 -31.11
C SER A 748 5.28 -16.16 -29.87
N VAL A 749 6.48 -15.59 -29.73
CA VAL A 749 6.86 -14.80 -28.55
C VAL A 749 5.94 -13.59 -28.40
N GLU A 750 5.52 -13.01 -29.51
CA GLU A 750 4.59 -11.88 -29.59
C GLU A 750 3.20 -12.25 -29.07
N ALA A 751 2.63 -13.38 -29.51
CA ALA A 751 1.31 -13.85 -29.07
C ALA A 751 1.33 -14.27 -27.60
N VAL A 752 2.36 -15.03 -27.16
CA VAL A 752 2.53 -15.44 -25.76
C VAL A 752 2.61 -14.22 -24.85
N ARG A 753 3.36 -13.19 -25.26
CA ARG A 753 3.48 -11.95 -24.51
C ARG A 753 2.17 -11.17 -24.45
N ALA A 754 1.48 -11.00 -25.58
CA ALA A 754 0.18 -10.32 -25.62
C ALA A 754 -0.89 -11.06 -24.78
N SER A 755 -0.80 -12.39 -24.69
CA SER A 755 -1.68 -13.21 -23.84
C SER A 755 -1.46 -13.05 -22.34
N MET A 756 -0.31 -12.51 -21.93
CA MET A 756 0.08 -12.34 -20.53
C MET A 756 0.08 -13.63 -19.68
N GLY A 757 0.13 -14.82 -20.29
CA GLY A 757 0.11 -16.12 -19.60
C GLY A 757 -1.09 -17.00 -19.93
N ALA A 758 -2.17 -16.44 -20.51
CA ALA A 758 -3.39 -17.16 -20.84
C ALA A 758 -3.17 -18.36 -21.80
N VAL A 759 -2.11 -18.33 -22.62
CA VAL A 759 -1.72 -19.44 -23.51
C VAL A 759 -1.49 -20.78 -22.77
N PHE A 760 -1.22 -20.75 -21.47
CA PHE A 760 -1.05 -21.95 -20.65
C PHE A 760 -2.37 -22.51 -20.10
N ASN A 761 -3.44 -21.71 -20.04
CA ASN A 761 -4.71 -22.08 -19.45
C ASN A 761 -5.78 -22.41 -20.51
N VAL A 762 -5.76 -21.70 -21.64
CA VAL A 762 -6.74 -21.86 -22.72
C VAL A 762 -6.42 -23.08 -23.58
N CYS A 763 -7.40 -23.95 -23.81
CA CYS A 763 -7.28 -25.07 -24.72
C CYS A 763 -7.11 -24.58 -26.17
N LEU A 764 -6.12 -25.11 -26.88
CA LEU A 764 -5.80 -24.73 -28.26
C LEU A 764 -5.98 -25.91 -29.20
N ALA A 765 -6.81 -25.74 -30.22
CA ALA A 765 -6.97 -26.69 -31.32
C ALA A 765 -6.56 -26.05 -32.64
N GLN A 766 -6.07 -26.87 -33.56
CA GLN A 766 -5.80 -26.47 -34.94
C GLN A 766 -6.63 -27.34 -35.87
N ALA A 767 -7.21 -26.74 -36.90
CA ALA A 767 -7.99 -27.43 -37.91
C ALA A 767 -7.81 -26.79 -39.29
N THR A 768 -7.97 -27.57 -40.33
CA THR A 768 -8.21 -27.08 -41.69
C THR A 768 -9.65 -26.60 -41.84
N ALA A 769 -9.95 -25.78 -42.85
CA ALA A 769 -11.33 -25.40 -43.17
C ALA A 769 -12.27 -26.61 -43.32
N ALA A 770 -11.79 -27.69 -43.95
CA ALA A 770 -12.55 -28.92 -44.13
C ALA A 770 -12.83 -29.64 -42.79
N GLU A 771 -11.83 -29.75 -41.91
CA GLU A 771 -12.00 -30.34 -40.58
C GLU A 771 -12.95 -29.51 -39.71
N PHE A 772 -12.85 -28.18 -39.77
CA PHE A 772 -13.76 -27.28 -39.05
C PHE A 772 -15.19 -27.35 -39.60
N SER A 773 -15.37 -27.44 -40.92
CA SER A 773 -16.67 -27.65 -41.55
C SER A 773 -17.34 -28.95 -41.09
N ASN A 774 -16.58 -30.05 -41.06
CA ASN A 774 -17.07 -31.32 -40.52
C ASN A 774 -17.43 -31.22 -39.03
N PHE A 775 -16.63 -30.50 -38.24
CA PHE A 775 -16.93 -30.23 -36.84
C PHE A 775 -18.24 -29.45 -36.66
N CYS A 776 -18.49 -28.41 -37.46
CA CYS A 776 -19.72 -27.64 -37.43
C CYS A 776 -20.96 -28.47 -37.81
N GLN A 777 -20.85 -29.46 -38.69
CA GLN A 777 -21.97 -30.33 -39.08
C GLN A 777 -22.45 -31.24 -37.94
N ILE A 778 -21.57 -31.63 -37.02
CA ILE A 778 -21.89 -32.50 -35.89
C ILE A 778 -22.10 -31.72 -34.58
N TRP A 779 -21.83 -30.42 -34.58
CA TRP A 779 -22.01 -29.53 -33.44
C TRP A 779 -23.50 -29.33 -33.13
N GLN A 780 -23.89 -29.58 -31.87
CA GLN A 780 -25.29 -29.50 -31.42
C GLN A 780 -25.70 -28.09 -30.97
N GLY A 781 -24.81 -27.11 -31.09
CA GLY A 781 -25.00 -25.74 -30.61
C GLY A 781 -25.04 -24.69 -31.71
N SER A 782 -25.06 -23.42 -31.31
CA SER A 782 -25.01 -22.30 -32.25
C SER A 782 -23.59 -22.07 -32.76
N VAL A 783 -23.46 -21.69 -34.02
CA VAL A 783 -22.24 -21.12 -34.61
C VAL A 783 -22.56 -19.68 -35.01
N ILE A 784 -21.96 -18.71 -34.32
CA ILE A 784 -22.21 -17.28 -34.54
C ILE A 784 -20.99 -16.64 -35.17
N GLY A 785 -21.15 -16.15 -36.40
CA GLY A 785 -20.11 -15.44 -37.12
C GLY A 785 -20.29 -13.93 -37.06
N THR A 786 -19.18 -13.18 -36.96
CA THR A 786 -19.22 -11.73 -37.13
C THR A 786 -18.94 -11.34 -38.58
N ALA A 787 -19.87 -10.62 -39.21
CA ALA A 787 -19.73 -10.19 -40.60
C ALA A 787 -20.35 -8.81 -40.81
N LEU A 788 -19.65 -7.91 -41.52
CA LEU A 788 -20.17 -6.59 -41.90
C LEU A 788 -21.51 -6.63 -42.66
N PRO A 789 -21.75 -7.56 -43.62
CA PRO A 789 -23.03 -7.62 -44.32
C PRO A 789 -24.18 -8.22 -43.50
N ALA A 790 -23.95 -8.65 -42.26
CA ALA A 790 -25.00 -9.26 -41.43
C ALA A 790 -26.14 -8.27 -41.12
N SER A 791 -27.38 -8.76 -41.12
CA SER A 791 -28.56 -7.95 -40.79
C SER A 791 -28.88 -7.92 -39.29
N ILE A 792 -28.47 -8.96 -38.54
CA ILE A 792 -28.74 -9.13 -37.11
C ILE A 792 -27.73 -8.31 -36.29
N ASP A 793 -28.23 -7.47 -35.39
CA ASP A 793 -27.38 -6.77 -34.41
C ASP A 793 -26.88 -7.76 -33.36
N TYR A 794 -25.59 -7.71 -33.00
CA TYR A 794 -25.00 -8.64 -32.04
C TYR A 794 -25.75 -8.75 -30.70
N ARG A 795 -26.46 -7.70 -30.27
CA ARG A 795 -27.28 -7.68 -29.03
C ARG A 795 -28.56 -8.51 -29.12
N GLN A 796 -28.95 -8.93 -30.32
CA GLN A 796 -30.17 -9.69 -30.60
C GLN A 796 -29.86 -11.15 -30.95
N ALA A 797 -28.59 -11.54 -30.97
CA ALA A 797 -28.20 -12.90 -31.28
C ALA A 797 -28.50 -13.84 -30.10
N ASP A 798 -28.78 -15.10 -30.42
CA ASP A 798 -28.95 -16.14 -29.40
C ASP A 798 -27.58 -16.67 -28.93
N TRP A 799 -27.10 -16.11 -27.82
CA TRP A 799 -25.83 -16.48 -27.20
C TRP A 799 -25.88 -17.73 -26.31
N SER A 800 -26.97 -18.51 -26.36
CA SER A 800 -27.09 -19.73 -25.55
C SER A 800 -25.99 -20.75 -25.86
N SER A 801 -25.51 -21.41 -24.80
CA SER A 801 -24.53 -22.49 -24.91
C SER A 801 -25.22 -23.82 -25.25
N PRO A 802 -24.56 -24.74 -25.98
CA PRO A 802 -23.17 -24.66 -26.44
C PRO A 802 -23.00 -23.74 -27.67
N LEU A 803 -21.90 -22.99 -27.72
CA LEU A 803 -21.67 -21.93 -28.73
C LEU A 803 -20.27 -22.01 -29.36
N VAL A 804 -20.18 -21.71 -30.65
CA VAL A 804 -18.92 -21.37 -31.33
C VAL A 804 -19.01 -19.93 -31.85
N LEU A 805 -18.13 -19.06 -31.35
CA LEU A 805 -17.95 -17.70 -31.87
C LEU A 805 -16.89 -17.71 -32.96
N LEU A 806 -17.31 -17.49 -34.21
CA LEU A 806 -16.45 -17.50 -35.39
C LEU A 806 -16.04 -16.07 -35.79
N MET A 807 -14.74 -15.81 -35.78
CA MET A 807 -14.15 -14.49 -36.05
C MET A 807 -13.18 -14.57 -37.23
N GLY A 808 -13.30 -13.61 -38.15
CA GLY A 808 -12.56 -13.61 -39.41
C GLY A 808 -11.23 -12.87 -39.38
N ASN A 809 -10.57 -12.87 -40.55
CA ASN A 809 -9.33 -12.13 -40.78
C ASN A 809 -9.53 -10.62 -40.55
N GLU A 810 -8.50 -9.95 -40.04
CA GLU A 810 -8.56 -8.53 -39.66
C GLU A 810 -8.92 -7.58 -40.81
N GLN A 811 -8.59 -7.94 -42.05
CA GLN A 811 -8.86 -7.13 -43.25
C GLN A 811 -10.01 -7.71 -44.08
N ALA A 812 -9.99 -9.02 -44.31
CA ALA A 812 -10.93 -9.68 -45.22
C ALA A 812 -12.23 -10.14 -44.52
N GLY A 813 -12.27 -10.18 -43.18
CA GLY A 813 -13.37 -10.79 -42.45
C GLY A 813 -13.44 -12.31 -42.67
N LEU A 814 -14.63 -12.88 -42.49
CA LEU A 814 -14.90 -14.30 -42.74
C LEU A 814 -14.97 -14.58 -44.25
N SER A 815 -14.46 -15.74 -44.69
CA SER A 815 -14.70 -16.22 -46.06
C SER A 815 -16.18 -16.56 -46.28
N GLU A 816 -16.62 -16.61 -47.54
CA GLU A 816 -17.98 -17.06 -47.89
C GLU A 816 -18.27 -18.48 -47.39
N GLU A 817 -17.26 -19.36 -47.45
CA GLU A 817 -17.33 -20.71 -46.90
C GLU A 817 -17.62 -20.69 -45.39
N MET A 818 -16.88 -19.89 -44.62
CA MET A 818 -17.06 -19.78 -43.16
C MET A 818 -18.38 -19.10 -42.79
N MET A 819 -18.82 -18.12 -43.57
CA MET A 819 -20.14 -17.49 -43.39
C MET A 819 -21.28 -18.50 -43.60
N GLY A 820 -21.13 -19.42 -44.56
CA GLY A 820 -22.10 -20.48 -44.82
C GLY A 820 -22.24 -21.52 -43.69
N LEU A 821 -21.25 -21.63 -42.81
CA LEU A 821 -21.28 -22.52 -41.64
C LEU A 821 -21.96 -21.89 -40.42
N CYS A 822 -22.20 -20.59 -40.44
CA CYS A 822 -22.77 -19.87 -39.31
C CYS A 822 -24.29 -20.05 -39.23
N THR A 823 -24.78 -20.52 -38.09
CA THR A 823 -26.22 -20.53 -37.76
C THR A 823 -26.79 -19.11 -37.69
N GLN A 824 -25.99 -18.15 -37.23
CA GLN A 824 -26.33 -16.73 -37.20
C GLN A 824 -25.11 -15.91 -37.61
N LEU A 825 -25.33 -14.90 -38.45
CA LEU A 825 -24.35 -13.87 -38.74
C LEU A 825 -24.78 -12.59 -38.04
N VAL A 826 -23.87 -11.97 -37.30
CA VAL A 826 -24.14 -10.77 -36.51
C VAL A 826 -23.21 -9.63 -36.92
N ARG A 827 -23.71 -8.40 -36.82
CA ARG A 827 -22.91 -7.18 -37.00
C ARG A 827 -22.81 -6.40 -35.70
N LEU A 828 -21.65 -5.75 -35.52
CA LEU A 828 -21.47 -4.72 -34.50
C LEU A 828 -21.77 -3.36 -35.14
N PRO A 829 -22.71 -2.56 -34.61
CA PRO A 829 -23.12 -1.31 -35.24
C PRO A 829 -22.02 -0.24 -35.18
N MET A 830 -21.58 0.25 -36.33
CA MET A 830 -20.61 1.35 -36.44
C MET A 830 -21.34 2.69 -36.64
N LYS A 831 -21.17 3.63 -35.69
CA LYS A 831 -21.72 5.01 -35.79
C LYS A 831 -20.70 6.06 -36.25
N GLY A 832 -19.41 5.69 -36.26
CA GLY A 832 -18.30 6.55 -36.65
C GLY A 832 -17.89 6.37 -38.11
N ARG A 833 -16.73 6.92 -38.48
CA ARG A 833 -16.15 6.78 -39.83
C ARG A 833 -15.43 5.44 -40.06
N SER A 834 -15.11 4.70 -39.00
CA SER A 834 -14.50 3.37 -39.11
C SER A 834 -15.54 2.36 -39.58
N ASP A 835 -15.15 1.50 -40.49
CA ASP A 835 -15.98 0.42 -41.04
C ASP A 835 -15.93 -0.87 -40.22
N SER A 836 -14.94 -0.99 -39.33
CA SER A 836 -14.71 -2.17 -38.48
C SER A 836 -14.04 -1.80 -37.14
N LEU A 837 -14.11 -2.73 -36.18
CA LEU A 837 -13.34 -2.69 -34.93
C LEU A 837 -12.09 -3.56 -35.05
N ASN A 838 -11.09 -3.30 -34.21
CA ASN A 838 -9.98 -4.25 -34.02
C ASN A 838 -10.54 -5.63 -33.66
N LEU A 839 -9.99 -6.68 -34.28
CA LEU A 839 -10.50 -8.05 -34.14
C LEU A 839 -10.61 -8.50 -32.68
N ALA A 840 -9.59 -8.25 -31.85
CA ALA A 840 -9.61 -8.64 -30.44
C ALA A 840 -10.68 -7.88 -29.63
N VAL A 841 -10.93 -6.61 -29.97
CA VAL A 841 -12.00 -5.80 -29.37
C VAL A 841 -13.37 -6.35 -29.77
N ALA A 842 -13.58 -6.66 -31.04
CA ALA A 842 -14.82 -7.26 -31.53
C ALA A 842 -15.10 -8.61 -30.86
N THR A 843 -14.09 -9.49 -30.77
CA THR A 843 -14.19 -10.77 -30.06
C THR A 843 -14.55 -10.55 -28.59
N GLY A 844 -13.93 -9.57 -27.92
CA GLY A 844 -14.21 -9.25 -26.53
C GLY A 844 -15.64 -8.76 -26.30
N ILE A 845 -16.18 -7.91 -27.19
CA ILE A 845 -17.57 -7.46 -27.12
C ILE A 845 -18.51 -8.66 -27.24
N CYS A 846 -18.30 -9.55 -28.21
CA CYS A 846 -19.14 -10.73 -28.40
C CYS A 846 -19.08 -11.70 -27.21
N LEU A 847 -17.87 -11.99 -26.70
CA LEU A 847 -17.70 -12.86 -25.53
C LEU A 847 -18.39 -12.30 -24.28
N TYR A 848 -18.32 -10.99 -24.04
CA TYR A 848 -18.97 -10.37 -22.89
C TYR A 848 -20.47 -10.13 -23.09
N GLU A 849 -20.96 -10.09 -24.32
CA GLU A 849 -22.39 -10.14 -24.59
C GLU A 849 -22.96 -11.52 -24.25
N MET A 850 -22.22 -12.59 -24.59
CA MET A 850 -22.58 -13.96 -24.21
C MET A 850 -22.69 -14.14 -22.71
N LEU A 851 -21.79 -13.55 -21.91
CA LEU A 851 -21.84 -13.64 -20.44
C LEU A 851 -23.09 -13.04 -19.78
N LYS A 852 -23.93 -12.31 -20.53
CA LYS A 852 -25.19 -11.76 -20.01
C LYS A 852 -26.34 -12.77 -20.05
N VAL A 853 -26.19 -13.84 -20.82
CA VAL A 853 -27.15 -14.94 -20.98
C VAL A 853 -26.69 -16.09 -20.10
#